data_AF-A0A9N9V6E5-F1
#
_entry.id   AF-A0A9N9V6E5-F1
#
_cell.length_a   1.000
_cell.length_b   1.000
_cell.length_c   1.000
_cell.angle_alpha   90.00
_cell.angle_beta   90.00
_cell.angle_gamma   90.00
#
_symmetry.space_group_name_H-M   'P 1'
#
loop_
_entity.id
_entity.type
_entity.pdbx_description
1 polymer ?
#
loop_
_entity_poly.entity_id
_entity_poly.type
_entity_poly.pdbx_seq_one_letter_code
_entity_poly.pdbx_strand_id
1 'polypeptide(L)'
;NEMATVPELFVAVAMTAIVVMVTTILIRRPSGQPSKLLKNKKSLSLRIDDIPADHIDNLDHDLESIFKGVPDLWGAAGKVVRSLVRHGNDSFCATISIITSLSADDLSGQLGRAGNGHPYSFTCKFEGITPLHEDKNCVDVDIIAVPGLGGHALGSWKSPNSDDVWLRDFLPKDVPNIRVLLYGYDTTLPGSLSKQSIEDLGGALLEQINAYRARDGTSHRPIIFIGHSLGGLLIKEALVRARRRCSDANSILSNASCGILFFGVPNLGLRNDQLRTLVRGQPNEALIHDLLVDKDSEPSTFMKRLADQFSETCKGQYRVVTFFERVLSPTLEVDQDGKWRRSGPVALLVTEKSATNTGLVAVADEDNIPLNRDHSGLVKYSSRSQGDYTVVRERLRRLVDEAKHKFPTRVAEHNLSQPQPETTQACLRSLAFHDMDGRQYKIDAAAKDTCKWLLSHETLMQWTRQYRGLLWIKGKPGSGKSTLLKFALREVPTHYGAGTLAFSFFFHGRGHELQRTPLGLFRSILHQLLSRVPGALRDLIDEFEAKRKSVGEPGEKWQWHLQQLQAFLASSLATILKSFPVVVFIDALDECGEQPAVELIGYLKDLLQDLPPTNSRFGIFFSCRHYPIVELNSGSTILLDTENKSDITTYIQTRLSGGYIDAEIQSIISKRAQGVFMWAHLVVERVLQLKRQGESQFKIKTEIWRTPKTLDDLYHGLIQSVENHSDALRLMQWICFSIRPLTTDELQWAMAVQPDRTHKSLEECQNSEDFIADENVDRRIKTLSCGLAEIVPSTNAPVVQFIHQSVKDYFVERDIRDIGAFR
;
A
#
# COMPACT_ATOMS: atom_id res chain seq x y z
N ASN A 1 20.45 -60.78 2.28
CA ASN A 1 19.40 -61.81 2.19
C ASN A 1 18.73 -61.97 3.53
N GLU A 2 17.47 -61.53 3.55
CA GLU A 2 16.29 -62.20 4.12
C GLU A 2 16.23 -62.57 5.61
N MET A 3 15.25 -61.93 6.27
CA MET A 3 14.11 -62.52 7.02
C MET A 3 14.40 -63.72 7.93
N ALA A 4 14.15 -63.71 9.24
CA ALA A 4 12.95 -63.39 10.04
C ALA A 4 12.60 -64.66 10.86
N THR A 5 12.41 -64.52 12.18
CA THR A 5 11.23 -64.99 12.96
C THR A 5 11.56 -65.30 14.44
N VAL A 6 10.68 -64.77 15.28
CA VAL A 6 10.42 -64.90 16.73
C VAL A 6 9.33 -66.00 16.85
N PRO A 7 9.12 -66.79 17.94
CA PRO A 7 8.70 -66.20 19.21
C PRO A 7 8.98 -66.92 20.55
N GLU A 8 9.35 -66.10 21.55
CA GLU A 8 9.16 -66.38 22.97
C GLU A 8 7.87 -65.70 23.46
N LEU A 9 6.79 -66.47 23.48
CA LEU A 9 5.48 -66.11 24.01
C LEU A 9 5.22 -66.88 25.30
N PHE A 10 5.98 -66.65 26.39
CA PHE A 10 5.63 -67.29 27.68
C PHE A 10 6.01 -66.54 28.97
N VAL A 11 6.55 -65.31 28.93
CA VAL A 11 7.01 -64.63 30.17
C VAL A 11 6.32 -63.29 30.47
N ALA A 12 5.49 -62.75 29.57
CA ALA A 12 4.88 -61.42 29.78
C ALA A 12 3.45 -61.41 30.38
N VAL A 13 2.84 -62.57 30.66
CA VAL A 13 1.44 -62.64 31.16
C VAL A 13 1.35 -62.81 32.69
N ALA A 14 2.45 -63.10 33.38
CA ALA A 14 2.44 -63.37 34.84
C ALA A 14 2.76 -62.15 35.73
N MET A 15 3.24 -61.02 35.18
CA MET A 15 3.69 -59.86 35.97
C MET A 15 2.68 -58.70 36.06
N THR A 16 1.57 -58.75 35.31
CA THR A 16 0.55 -57.69 35.32
C THR A 16 -0.61 -57.96 36.29
N ALA A 17 -0.72 -59.18 36.84
CA ALA A 17 -1.81 -59.56 37.74
C ALA A 17 -1.55 -59.27 39.24
N ILE A 18 -0.30 -59.00 39.65
CA ILE A 18 0.07 -58.79 41.07
C ILE A 18 0.07 -57.31 41.48
N VAL A 19 0.13 -56.38 40.53
CA VAL A 19 0.07 -54.93 40.83
C VAL A 19 -1.37 -54.40 40.92
N VAL A 20 -2.37 -55.12 40.39
CA VAL A 20 -3.80 -54.72 40.46
C VAL A 20 -4.49 -55.22 41.74
N MET A 21 -3.87 -56.12 42.51
CA MET A 21 -4.47 -56.69 43.73
C MET A 21 -4.05 -55.99 45.04
N VAL A 22 -3.00 -55.15 45.01
CA VAL A 22 -2.45 -54.47 46.21
C VAL A 22 -2.98 -53.05 46.40
N THR A 23 -3.67 -52.45 45.42
CA THR A 23 -4.28 -51.11 45.56
C THR A 23 -5.75 -51.12 45.98
N THR A 24 -6.38 -52.30 46.07
CA THR A 24 -7.82 -52.44 46.37
C THR A 24 -8.11 -52.88 47.81
N ILE A 25 -7.07 -53.12 48.64
CA ILE A 25 -7.22 -53.54 50.04
C ILE A 25 -6.31 -52.67 50.92
N LEU A 26 -6.60 -51.37 50.99
CA LEU A 26 -6.20 -50.47 52.08
C LEU A 26 -7.00 -49.17 51.92
N ILE A 27 -8.22 -49.17 52.48
CA ILE A 27 -8.95 -48.05 53.12
C ILE A 27 -10.41 -48.52 53.23
N ARG A 28 -10.68 -49.30 54.28
CA ARG A 28 -12.02 -49.52 54.84
C ARG A 28 -11.92 -49.16 56.31
N ARG A 29 -12.51 -48.03 56.72
CA ARG A 29 -12.88 -47.65 58.10
C ARG A 29 -13.61 -46.29 58.07
N PRO A 30 -14.40 -45.94 59.08
CA PRO A 30 -15.77 -46.41 59.35
C PRO A 30 -16.79 -45.27 59.13
N SER A 31 -18.07 -45.62 59.22
CA SER A 31 -19.23 -44.74 59.26
C SER A 31 -19.14 -43.60 60.28
N GLY A 32 -19.53 -42.39 59.88
CA GLY A 32 -20.14 -41.37 60.75
C GLY A 32 -19.38 -40.05 60.92
N GLN A 33 -19.52 -39.11 59.99
CA GLN A 33 -19.59 -37.64 60.19
C GLN A 33 -19.88 -36.93 58.85
N PRO A 34 -20.66 -35.83 58.80
CA PRO A 34 -21.08 -35.21 57.55
C PRO A 34 -19.92 -34.43 56.92
N SER A 35 -19.39 -34.93 55.79
CA SER A 35 -18.38 -34.24 54.99
C SER A 35 -19.01 -33.05 54.24
N LYS A 36 -18.50 -31.84 54.50
CA LYS A 36 -18.76 -30.66 53.65
C LYS A 36 -18.32 -30.99 52.21
N LEU A 37 -19.22 -30.85 51.23
CA LEU A 37 -18.89 -30.97 49.81
C LEU A 37 -17.74 -30.02 49.44
N LEU A 38 -16.57 -30.58 49.09
CA LEU A 38 -15.51 -29.85 48.40
C LEU A 38 -16.03 -29.52 46.99
N LYS A 39 -16.33 -28.24 46.71
CA LYS A 39 -16.68 -27.79 45.35
C LYS A 39 -15.44 -27.90 44.45
N ASN A 40 -15.57 -28.59 43.32
CA ASN A 40 -14.51 -28.68 42.31
C ASN A 40 -14.14 -27.28 41.77
N LYS A 41 -12.88 -26.86 41.94
CA LYS A 41 -12.37 -25.59 41.39
C LYS A 41 -12.02 -25.76 39.91
N LYS A 42 -12.29 -24.73 39.10
CA LYS A 42 -12.04 -24.67 37.65
C LYS A 42 -11.32 -23.36 37.27
N SER A 43 -10.56 -23.39 36.17
CA SER A 43 -9.91 -22.19 35.60
C SER A 43 -10.90 -21.44 34.71
N LEU A 44 -11.20 -20.19 35.06
CA LEU A 44 -12.03 -19.25 34.29
C LEU A 44 -11.19 -18.09 33.77
N SER A 45 -11.61 -17.54 32.62
CA SER A 45 -11.03 -16.30 32.09
C SER A 45 -11.93 -15.12 32.47
N LEU A 46 -11.31 -14.03 32.89
CA LEU A 46 -11.96 -12.78 33.27
C LEU A 46 -11.42 -11.65 32.40
N ARG A 47 -12.31 -10.81 31.88
CA ARG A 47 -11.98 -9.52 31.27
C ARG A 47 -12.22 -8.42 32.30
N ILE A 48 -11.28 -7.48 32.36
CA ILE A 48 -11.40 -6.25 33.12
C ILE A 48 -11.32 -5.10 32.12
N ASP A 49 -12.37 -4.30 32.02
CA ASP A 49 -12.38 -3.10 31.19
C ASP A 49 -12.26 -1.84 32.05
N ASP A 50 -12.11 -0.70 31.37
CA ASP A 50 -12.12 0.64 31.94
C ASP A 50 -11.01 0.91 32.97
N ILE A 51 -9.87 0.23 32.85
CA ILE A 51 -8.68 0.48 33.68
C ILE A 51 -8.05 1.82 33.25
N PRO A 52 -8.09 2.88 34.07
CA PRO A 52 -7.54 4.17 33.65
C PRO A 52 -6.02 4.12 33.47
N ALA A 53 -5.49 4.87 32.50
CA ALA A 53 -4.06 4.87 32.17
C ALA A 53 -3.16 5.30 33.36
N ASP A 54 -3.66 6.16 34.24
CA ASP A 54 -3.00 6.65 35.46
C ASP A 54 -3.12 5.67 36.65
N HIS A 55 -3.92 4.61 36.53
CA HIS A 55 -4.15 3.62 37.59
C HIS A 55 -3.46 2.27 37.33
N ILE A 56 -2.67 2.14 36.27
CA ILE A 56 -1.98 0.89 35.92
C ILE A 56 -1.03 0.44 37.04
N ASP A 57 -0.28 1.38 37.62
CA ASP A 57 0.70 1.08 38.67
C ASP A 57 0.03 0.57 39.97
N ASN A 58 -1.24 0.91 40.17
CA ASN A 58 -2.04 0.50 41.33
C ASN A 58 -2.90 -0.74 41.06
N LEU A 59 -2.97 -1.21 39.80
CA LEU A 59 -3.90 -2.26 39.37
C LEU A 59 -3.75 -3.55 40.18
N ASP A 60 -2.52 -4.02 40.42
CA ASP A 60 -2.29 -5.25 41.19
C ASP A 60 -2.76 -5.10 42.64
N HIS A 61 -2.52 -3.94 43.27
CA HIS A 61 -2.96 -3.65 44.63
C HIS A 61 -4.49 -3.60 44.73
N ASP A 62 -5.13 -2.89 43.80
CA ASP A 62 -6.58 -2.76 43.75
C ASP A 62 -7.24 -4.13 43.53
N LEU A 63 -6.72 -4.93 42.59
CA LEU A 63 -7.23 -6.28 42.33
C LEU A 63 -7.03 -7.20 43.54
N GLU A 64 -5.91 -7.11 44.26
CA GLU A 64 -5.74 -7.85 45.52
C GLU A 64 -6.79 -7.47 46.56
N SER A 65 -7.10 -6.17 46.70
CA SER A 65 -8.15 -5.67 47.60
C SER A 65 -9.54 -6.18 47.20
N ILE A 66 -9.91 -6.03 45.93
CA ILE A 66 -11.20 -6.47 45.37
C ILE A 66 -11.36 -7.99 45.52
N PHE A 67 -10.32 -8.75 45.22
CA PHE A 67 -10.35 -10.21 45.34
C PHE A 67 -10.42 -10.68 46.80
N LYS A 68 -9.93 -9.90 47.78
CA LYS A 68 -10.21 -10.14 49.21
C LYS A 68 -11.67 -9.87 49.58
N GLY A 69 -12.44 -9.15 48.76
CA GLY A 69 -13.90 -9.05 48.93
C GLY A 69 -14.66 -10.32 48.54
N VAL A 70 -14.01 -11.30 47.88
CA VAL A 70 -14.64 -12.52 47.37
C VAL A 70 -14.10 -13.75 48.10
N PRO A 71 -14.86 -14.38 49.01
CA PRO A 71 -14.38 -15.47 49.87
C PRO A 71 -13.80 -16.68 49.12
N ASP A 72 -14.31 -17.00 47.93
CA ASP A 72 -13.81 -18.13 47.12
C ASP A 72 -12.41 -17.87 46.53
N LEU A 73 -11.99 -16.60 46.45
CA LEU A 73 -10.70 -16.15 45.94
C LEU A 73 -9.65 -15.90 47.04
N TRP A 74 -9.99 -16.13 48.32
CA TRP A 74 -9.08 -16.01 49.46
C TRP A 74 -7.94 -17.03 49.39
N GLY A 75 -6.70 -16.55 49.50
CA GLY A 75 -5.49 -17.39 49.51
C GLY A 75 -5.17 -18.12 48.20
N ALA A 76 -5.77 -17.74 47.07
CA ALA A 76 -5.61 -18.46 45.80
C ALA A 76 -4.30 -18.09 45.08
N ALA A 77 -3.32 -19.00 45.12
CA ALA A 77 -2.06 -18.98 44.35
C ALA A 77 -2.25 -19.25 42.83
N GLY A 78 -3.31 -18.72 42.21
CA GLY A 78 -3.75 -19.09 40.85
C GLY A 78 -4.31 -17.95 40.01
N LYS A 79 -3.87 -16.71 40.25
CA LYS A 79 -4.24 -15.52 39.49
C LYS A 79 -3.09 -15.17 38.55
N VAL A 80 -3.35 -15.11 37.25
CA VAL A 80 -2.33 -14.75 36.27
C VAL A 80 -2.91 -13.70 35.33
N VAL A 81 -2.35 -12.48 35.36
CA VAL A 81 -2.61 -11.47 34.34
C VAL A 81 -1.97 -11.97 33.05
N ARG A 82 -2.78 -12.15 32.02
CA ARG A 82 -2.36 -12.72 30.73
C ARG A 82 -2.16 -11.65 29.67
N SER A 83 -2.91 -10.56 29.74
CA SER A 83 -2.71 -9.38 28.90
C SER A 83 -3.16 -8.11 29.61
N LEU A 84 -2.54 -6.98 29.26
CA LEU A 84 -2.95 -5.63 29.59
C LEU A 84 -2.70 -4.77 28.34
N VAL A 85 -3.77 -4.36 27.67
CA VAL A 85 -3.71 -3.73 26.34
C VAL A 85 -4.53 -2.45 26.33
N ARG A 86 -4.07 -1.45 25.59
CA ARG A 86 -4.77 -0.17 25.47
C ARG A 86 -6.16 -0.39 24.84
N HIS A 87 -7.16 0.30 25.37
CA HIS A 87 -8.57 0.17 25.00
C HIS A 87 -9.22 1.54 24.75
N GLY A 88 -8.78 2.25 23.71
CA GLY A 88 -9.13 3.66 23.46
C GLY A 88 -7.98 4.59 23.83
N ASN A 89 -8.25 5.87 24.06
CA ASN A 89 -7.20 6.86 24.33
C ASN A 89 -6.73 6.85 25.80
N ASP A 90 -7.65 6.61 26.74
CA ASP A 90 -7.42 6.88 28.17
C ASP A 90 -7.58 5.64 29.09
N SER A 91 -7.87 4.46 28.53
CA SER A 91 -8.08 3.25 29.32
C SER A 91 -7.42 2.00 28.74
N PHE A 92 -7.35 0.96 29.56
CA PHE A 92 -6.79 -0.35 29.28
C PHE A 92 -7.82 -1.45 29.54
N CYS A 93 -7.61 -2.58 28.87
CA CYS A 93 -8.34 -3.82 29.05
C CYS A 93 -7.34 -4.91 29.47
N ALA A 94 -7.68 -5.65 30.52
CA ALA A 94 -6.88 -6.78 30.99
C ALA A 94 -7.62 -8.10 30.82
N THR A 95 -6.86 -9.16 30.53
CA THR A 95 -7.38 -10.54 30.61
C THR A 95 -6.66 -11.32 31.69
N ILE A 96 -7.42 -11.97 32.58
CA ILE A 96 -6.89 -12.68 33.75
C ILE A 96 -7.41 -14.12 33.75
N SER A 97 -6.56 -15.08 34.15
CA SER A 97 -6.98 -16.44 34.48
C SER A 97 -7.15 -16.59 35.99
N ILE A 98 -8.30 -17.12 36.42
CA ILE A 98 -8.66 -17.28 37.84
C ILE A 98 -9.17 -18.70 38.10
N ILE A 99 -8.63 -19.33 39.14
CA ILE A 99 -9.13 -20.63 39.64
C ILE A 99 -10.20 -20.39 40.71
N THR A 100 -11.43 -20.84 40.46
CA THR A 100 -12.59 -20.62 41.35
C THR A 100 -13.58 -21.78 41.32
N SER A 101 -14.37 -21.95 42.38
CA SER A 101 -15.53 -22.85 42.40
C SER A 101 -16.83 -22.18 41.92
N LEU A 102 -16.80 -20.87 41.68
CA LEU A 102 -17.96 -20.08 41.26
C LEU A 102 -18.34 -20.33 39.79
N SER A 103 -19.60 -20.03 39.46
CA SER A 103 -20.03 -19.89 38.07
C SER A 103 -19.46 -18.60 37.46
N ALA A 104 -19.45 -18.48 36.13
CA ALA A 104 -18.96 -17.28 35.45
C ALA A 104 -19.78 -16.03 35.81
N ASP A 105 -21.10 -16.18 35.92
CA ASP A 105 -22.01 -15.11 36.30
C ASP A 105 -21.86 -14.74 37.79
N ASP A 106 -21.73 -15.74 38.68
CA ASP A 106 -21.50 -15.49 40.10
C ASP A 106 -20.15 -14.78 40.34
N LEU A 107 -19.10 -15.19 39.62
CA LEU A 107 -17.79 -14.56 39.73
C LEU A 107 -17.86 -13.10 39.27
N SER A 108 -18.42 -12.84 38.08
CA SER A 108 -18.56 -11.48 37.54
C SER A 108 -19.41 -10.59 38.47
N GLY A 109 -20.53 -11.12 38.99
CA GLY A 109 -21.43 -10.38 39.88
C GLY A 109 -20.88 -10.18 41.30
N GLN A 110 -20.05 -11.09 41.81
CA GLN A 110 -19.37 -10.89 43.10
C GLN A 110 -18.20 -9.89 42.96
N LEU A 111 -17.43 -9.97 41.88
CA LEU A 111 -16.36 -9.01 41.60
C LEU A 111 -16.88 -7.60 41.34
N GLY A 112 -17.98 -7.45 40.59
CA GLY A 112 -18.63 -6.15 40.40
C GLY A 112 -19.12 -5.54 41.72
N ARG A 113 -19.60 -6.36 42.67
CA ARG A 113 -19.99 -5.89 44.01
C ARG A 113 -18.80 -5.56 44.90
N ALA A 114 -17.75 -6.39 44.88
CA ALA A 114 -16.54 -6.18 45.67
C ALA A 114 -15.70 -5.01 45.15
N GLY A 115 -15.73 -4.75 43.84
CA GLY A 115 -15.06 -3.62 43.18
C GLY A 115 -15.88 -2.34 43.15
N ASN A 116 -17.03 -2.29 43.84
CA ASN A 116 -17.89 -1.11 43.89
C ASN A 116 -17.14 0.06 44.58
N GLY A 117 -16.62 0.99 43.78
CA GLY A 117 -15.71 2.06 44.23
C GLY A 117 -14.41 2.17 43.41
N HIS A 118 -14.10 1.16 42.60
CA HIS A 118 -13.03 1.21 41.59
C HIS A 118 -13.63 1.46 40.19
N PRO A 119 -12.87 2.03 39.25
CA PRO A 119 -13.35 2.33 37.90
C PRO A 119 -13.52 1.08 37.00
N TYR A 120 -13.27 -0.12 37.52
CA TYR A 120 -13.17 -1.35 36.74
C TYR A 120 -14.52 -2.02 36.51
N SER A 121 -14.70 -2.57 35.30
CA SER A 121 -15.83 -3.45 34.99
C SER A 121 -15.33 -4.88 34.74
N PHE A 122 -16.06 -5.87 35.30
CA PHE A 122 -15.64 -7.27 35.33
C PHE A 122 -16.62 -8.14 34.55
N THR A 123 -16.12 -8.93 33.58
CA THR A 123 -16.97 -9.88 32.85
C THR A 123 -16.24 -11.15 32.45
N CYS A 124 -16.92 -12.28 32.62
CA CYS A 124 -16.51 -13.57 32.10
C CYS A 124 -17.18 -13.90 30.75
N LYS A 125 -17.89 -12.98 30.09
CA LYS A 125 -18.59 -13.26 28.81
C LYS A 125 -17.82 -12.82 27.57
N PHE A 126 -16.98 -11.80 27.71
CA PHE A 126 -16.17 -11.23 26.62
C PHE A 126 -17.00 -10.70 25.42
N GLU A 127 -18.20 -10.16 25.68
CA GLU A 127 -19.04 -9.54 24.65
C GLU A 127 -18.45 -8.21 24.14
N GLY A 128 -18.61 -7.93 22.84
CA GLY A 128 -17.99 -6.79 22.18
C GLY A 128 -16.52 -7.03 21.80
N ILE A 129 -15.80 -5.96 21.46
CA ILE A 129 -14.39 -6.04 21.08
C ILE A 129 -13.51 -6.08 22.33
N THR A 130 -12.63 -7.09 22.39
CA THR A 130 -11.63 -7.28 23.44
C THR A 130 -10.24 -7.23 22.80
N PRO A 131 -9.38 -6.25 23.11
CA PRO A 131 -7.98 -6.26 22.68
C PRO A 131 -7.20 -7.30 23.48
N LEU A 132 -6.64 -8.30 22.78
CA LEU A 132 -5.86 -9.38 23.39
C LEU A 132 -4.35 -9.08 23.41
N HIS A 133 -3.85 -8.39 22.38
CA HIS A 133 -2.44 -8.02 22.25
C HIS A 133 -2.28 -6.77 21.39
N GLU A 134 -1.30 -5.93 21.72
CA GLU A 134 -0.82 -4.84 20.85
C GLU A 134 0.70 -4.66 21.05
N ASP A 135 1.46 -4.62 19.95
CA ASP A 135 2.91 -4.40 20.01
C ASP A 135 3.27 -2.97 20.40
N LYS A 136 4.26 -2.81 21.29
CA LYS A 136 4.62 -1.51 21.91
C LYS A 136 5.29 -0.51 20.96
N ASN A 137 6.01 -1.00 19.94
CA ASN A 137 6.88 -0.15 19.11
C ASN A 137 6.22 0.29 17.81
N CYS A 138 5.51 -0.62 17.14
CA CYS A 138 4.91 -0.39 15.83
C CYS A 138 3.82 -1.43 15.59
N VAL A 139 2.69 -1.02 15.01
CA VAL A 139 1.58 -1.91 14.67
C VAL A 139 1.12 -1.62 13.25
N ASP A 140 1.34 -2.59 12.38
CA ASP A 140 1.05 -2.48 10.95
C ASP A 140 -0.31 -3.07 10.59
N VAL A 141 -0.79 -4.09 11.31
CA VAL A 141 -1.97 -4.89 10.94
C VAL A 141 -2.83 -5.22 12.16
N ASP A 142 -4.15 -5.09 12.02
CA ASP A 142 -5.12 -5.62 12.97
C ASP A 142 -5.60 -7.01 12.57
N ILE A 143 -5.64 -7.92 13.53
CA ILE A 143 -6.20 -9.27 13.39
C ILE A 143 -7.48 -9.32 14.21
N ILE A 144 -8.62 -9.58 13.57
CA ILE A 144 -9.93 -9.61 14.24
C ILE A 144 -10.48 -11.04 14.21
N ALA A 145 -10.54 -11.67 15.37
CA ALA A 145 -11.05 -13.02 15.55
C ALA A 145 -12.53 -13.03 15.96
N VAL A 146 -13.34 -13.84 15.28
CA VAL A 146 -14.79 -13.97 15.48
C VAL A 146 -15.14 -15.45 15.71
N PRO A 147 -15.64 -15.82 16.90
CA PRO A 147 -15.91 -17.21 17.29
C PRO A 147 -17.17 -17.77 16.59
N GLY A 148 -17.44 -19.06 16.78
CA GLY A 148 -18.60 -19.76 16.23
C GLY A 148 -19.85 -19.75 17.11
N LEU A 149 -20.91 -20.40 16.63
CA LEU A 149 -22.23 -20.50 17.27
C LEU A 149 -22.15 -21.11 18.68
N GLY A 150 -22.76 -20.44 19.66
CA GLY A 150 -22.95 -20.96 21.02
C GLY A 150 -21.65 -21.20 21.80
N GLY A 151 -20.53 -20.65 21.34
CA GLY A 151 -19.22 -20.75 22.00
C GLY A 151 -18.91 -19.53 22.86
N HIS A 152 -18.24 -19.74 23.99
CA HIS A 152 -17.65 -18.64 24.77
C HIS A 152 -16.59 -17.90 23.93
N ALA A 153 -16.60 -16.57 23.89
CA ALA A 153 -15.82 -15.81 22.90
C ALA A 153 -14.31 -16.10 22.96
N LEU A 154 -13.69 -15.98 24.14
CA LEU A 154 -12.27 -16.32 24.32
C LEU A 154 -12.05 -17.84 24.39
N GLY A 155 -13.04 -18.57 24.90
CA GLY A 155 -12.93 -20.00 25.22
C GLY A 155 -12.96 -20.89 23.98
N SER A 156 -13.55 -20.39 22.89
CA SER A 156 -13.55 -21.03 21.57
C SER A 156 -12.13 -21.24 21.04
N TRP A 157 -11.19 -20.38 21.42
CA TRP A 157 -9.78 -20.39 20.97
C TRP A 157 -8.81 -21.03 21.98
N LYS A 158 -9.34 -21.53 23.10
CA LYS A 158 -8.57 -22.14 24.19
C LYS A 158 -8.53 -23.65 24.06
N SER A 159 -7.34 -24.25 24.19
CA SER A 159 -7.21 -25.71 24.20
C SER A 159 -7.80 -26.31 25.49
N PRO A 160 -8.44 -27.50 25.45
CA PRO A 160 -8.89 -28.17 26.69
C PRO A 160 -7.74 -28.56 27.63
N ASN A 161 -6.51 -28.71 27.08
CA ASN A 161 -5.34 -29.22 27.79
C ASN A 161 -4.36 -28.12 28.20
N SER A 162 -4.69 -26.84 27.95
CA SER A 162 -3.83 -25.70 28.29
C SER A 162 -4.67 -24.50 28.70
N ASP A 163 -4.12 -23.64 29.56
CA ASP A 163 -4.72 -22.35 29.86
C ASP A 163 -4.44 -21.27 28.81
N ASP A 164 -3.59 -21.59 27.83
CA ASP A 164 -3.19 -20.67 26.78
C ASP A 164 -4.26 -20.52 25.68
N VAL A 165 -4.38 -19.29 25.19
CA VAL A 165 -5.18 -18.88 24.05
C VAL A 165 -4.21 -18.46 22.96
N TRP A 166 -4.09 -19.24 21.89
CA TRP A 166 -3.03 -19.04 20.89
C TRP A 166 -3.05 -17.65 20.24
N LEU A 167 -4.23 -17.01 20.10
CA LEU A 167 -4.38 -15.64 19.61
C LEU A 167 -3.66 -14.61 20.50
N ARG A 168 -3.61 -14.85 21.81
CA ARG A 168 -2.99 -13.97 22.82
C ARG A 168 -1.58 -14.42 23.17
N ASP A 169 -1.37 -15.71 23.36
CA ASP A 169 -0.19 -16.24 24.04
C ASP A 169 0.89 -16.79 23.07
N PHE A 170 0.50 -17.15 21.84
CA PHE A 170 1.40 -17.73 20.83
C PHE A 170 1.65 -16.73 19.69
N LEU A 171 0.58 -16.29 19.03
CA LEU A 171 0.61 -15.49 17.81
C LEU A 171 1.46 -14.22 17.92
N PRO A 172 1.35 -13.41 18.99
CA PRO A 172 2.21 -12.22 19.15
C PRO A 172 3.70 -12.49 19.15
N LYS A 173 4.12 -13.70 19.58
CA LYS A 173 5.54 -14.09 19.64
C LYS A 173 6.04 -14.59 18.29
N ASP A 174 5.13 -14.92 17.37
CA ASP A 174 5.41 -15.53 16.07
C ASP A 174 5.26 -14.55 14.91
N VAL A 175 4.42 -13.52 15.07
CA VAL A 175 4.12 -12.53 14.04
C VAL A 175 4.18 -11.14 14.68
N PRO A 176 5.26 -10.36 14.48
CA PRO A 176 5.41 -9.05 15.09
C PRO A 176 4.72 -7.93 14.29
N ASN A 177 4.55 -6.79 14.96
CA ASN A 177 3.87 -5.58 14.53
C ASN A 177 2.38 -5.76 14.26
N ILE A 178 1.70 -6.48 15.15
CA ILE A 178 0.27 -6.75 15.02
C ILE A 178 -0.49 -6.31 16.27
N ARG A 179 -1.78 -6.08 16.08
CA ARG A 179 -2.76 -6.01 17.16
C ARG A 179 -3.78 -7.12 16.97
N VAL A 180 -4.11 -7.82 18.06
CA VAL A 180 -5.08 -8.91 18.04
C VAL A 180 -6.31 -8.48 18.80
N LEU A 181 -7.44 -8.45 18.11
CA LEU A 181 -8.76 -8.13 18.63
C LEU A 181 -9.65 -9.37 18.57
N LEU A 182 -10.43 -9.59 19.62
CA LEU A 182 -11.45 -10.63 19.69
C LEU A 182 -12.83 -9.97 19.72
N TYR A 183 -13.75 -10.41 18.89
CA TYR A 183 -15.15 -10.00 18.97
C TYR A 183 -16.00 -11.11 19.59
N GLY A 184 -16.67 -10.82 20.71
CA GLY A 184 -17.65 -11.71 21.31
C GLY A 184 -19.08 -11.23 21.10
N TYR A 185 -20.00 -12.18 20.97
CA TYR A 185 -21.43 -11.93 20.78
C TYR A 185 -22.24 -13.08 21.37
N ASP A 186 -23.46 -12.80 21.83
CA ASP A 186 -24.32 -13.81 22.44
C ASP A 186 -25.09 -14.60 21.36
N THR A 187 -24.78 -15.89 21.28
CA THR A 187 -25.58 -16.88 20.54
C THR A 187 -25.88 -18.09 21.41
N THR A 188 -26.17 -17.86 22.68
CA THR A 188 -26.69 -18.88 23.58
C THR A 188 -27.86 -19.58 22.91
N LEU A 189 -27.83 -20.91 22.89
CA LEU A 189 -28.80 -21.72 22.15
C LEU A 189 -30.06 -22.01 22.98
N PRO A 190 -29.99 -22.76 24.10
CA PRO A 190 -31.17 -22.96 24.93
C PRO A 190 -31.48 -21.73 25.79
N GLY A 191 -32.75 -21.34 25.81
CA GLY A 191 -33.27 -20.26 26.66
C GLY A 191 -32.94 -18.85 26.16
N SER A 192 -32.57 -18.69 24.88
CA SER A 192 -32.28 -17.39 24.31
C SER A 192 -33.54 -16.53 24.22
N LEU A 193 -33.44 -15.27 24.60
CA LEU A 193 -34.51 -14.27 24.43
C LEU A 193 -34.30 -13.40 23.18
N SER A 194 -33.21 -13.60 22.44
CA SER A 194 -32.86 -12.81 21.26
C SER A 194 -33.50 -13.36 19.98
N LYS A 195 -34.04 -12.47 19.15
CA LYS A 195 -34.54 -12.77 17.79
C LYS A 195 -33.54 -12.40 16.70
N GLN A 196 -32.29 -12.10 17.05
CA GLN A 196 -31.30 -11.64 16.08
C GLN A 196 -31.05 -12.68 14.99
N SER A 197 -31.06 -12.23 13.74
CA SER A 197 -30.67 -12.99 12.57
C SER A 197 -29.14 -12.97 12.35
N ILE A 198 -28.65 -13.76 11.40
CA ILE A 198 -27.24 -13.71 10.97
C ILE A 198 -26.93 -12.32 10.39
N GLU A 199 -27.88 -11.72 9.67
CA GLU A 199 -27.83 -10.33 9.25
C GLU A 199 -27.63 -9.36 10.43
N ASP A 200 -28.47 -9.41 11.45
CA ASP A 200 -28.37 -8.48 12.59
C ASP A 200 -27.01 -8.59 13.29
N LEU A 201 -26.52 -9.82 13.47
CA LEU A 201 -25.22 -10.09 14.08
C LEU A 201 -24.05 -9.59 13.22
N GLY A 202 -24.13 -9.76 11.89
CA GLY A 202 -23.12 -9.24 10.97
C GLY A 202 -23.12 -7.71 10.89
N GLY A 203 -24.29 -7.09 10.97
CA GLY A 203 -24.43 -5.63 11.10
C GLY A 203 -23.82 -5.11 12.40
N ALA A 204 -24.11 -5.76 13.53
CA ALA A 204 -23.55 -5.39 14.82
C ALA A 204 -22.01 -5.51 14.85
N LEU A 205 -21.45 -6.57 14.26
CA LEU A 205 -20.00 -6.74 14.10
C LEU A 205 -19.38 -5.56 13.35
N LEU A 206 -19.97 -5.16 12.22
CA LEU A 206 -19.50 -4.03 11.41
C LEU A 206 -19.48 -2.72 12.22
N GLU A 207 -20.58 -2.39 12.87
CA GLU A 207 -20.71 -1.15 13.65
C GLU A 207 -19.74 -1.11 14.84
N GLN A 208 -19.56 -2.24 15.53
CA GLN A 208 -18.63 -2.33 16.65
C GLN A 208 -17.17 -2.14 16.21
N ILE A 209 -16.75 -2.71 15.08
CA ILE A 209 -15.39 -2.51 14.55
C ILE A 209 -15.18 -1.05 14.15
N ASN A 210 -16.15 -0.45 13.45
CA ASN A 210 -16.09 0.96 13.05
C ASN A 210 -15.97 1.87 14.28
N ALA A 211 -16.84 1.69 15.28
CA ALA A 211 -16.83 2.50 16.50
C ALA A 211 -15.51 2.36 17.27
N TYR A 212 -15.00 1.14 17.43
CA TYR A 212 -13.75 0.88 18.14
C TYR A 212 -12.55 1.55 17.47
N ARG A 213 -12.42 1.39 16.14
CA ARG A 213 -11.27 1.90 15.38
C ARG A 213 -11.33 3.41 15.11
N ALA A 214 -12.53 3.98 15.09
CA ALA A 214 -12.69 5.43 15.05
C ALA A 214 -12.21 6.08 16.36
N ARG A 215 -12.48 5.43 17.51
CA ARG A 215 -12.13 5.95 18.84
C ARG A 215 -10.62 6.05 19.06
N ASP A 216 -9.82 5.13 18.53
CA ASP A 216 -8.37 5.07 18.74
C ASP A 216 -7.55 5.51 17.52
N GLY A 217 -8.21 6.04 16.48
CA GLY A 217 -7.55 6.58 15.28
C GLY A 217 -6.96 5.52 14.33
N THR A 218 -7.37 4.25 14.46
CA THR A 218 -6.80 3.14 13.67
C THR A 218 -7.63 2.73 12.46
N SER A 219 -8.63 3.52 12.05
CA SER A 219 -9.57 3.21 10.96
C SER A 219 -8.92 2.80 9.64
N HIS A 220 -7.71 3.27 9.33
CA HIS A 220 -7.02 2.96 8.06
C HIS A 220 -6.05 1.77 8.14
N ARG A 221 -5.84 1.18 9.32
CA ARG A 221 -4.87 0.09 9.48
C ARG A 221 -5.36 -1.19 8.78
N PRO A 222 -4.55 -1.90 7.99
CA PRO A 222 -4.92 -3.17 7.38
C PRO A 222 -5.60 -4.14 8.36
N ILE A 223 -6.64 -4.87 7.91
CA ILE A 223 -7.38 -5.87 8.70
C ILE A 223 -7.19 -7.26 8.09
N ILE A 224 -6.93 -8.24 8.94
CA ILE A 224 -7.07 -9.66 8.64
C ILE A 224 -8.14 -10.25 9.58
N PHE A 225 -9.16 -10.86 8.98
CA PHE A 225 -10.22 -11.52 9.74
C PHE A 225 -9.90 -12.99 9.98
N ILE A 226 -10.30 -13.49 11.16
CA ILE A 226 -10.26 -14.91 11.51
C ILE A 226 -11.68 -15.31 11.93
N GLY A 227 -12.38 -16.07 11.10
CA GLY A 227 -13.75 -16.51 11.36
C GLY A 227 -13.82 -18.01 11.63
N HIS A 228 -14.38 -18.41 12.76
CA HIS A 228 -14.71 -19.82 13.04
C HIS A 228 -16.21 -20.06 12.88
N SER A 229 -16.58 -21.08 12.11
CA SER A 229 -17.98 -21.49 11.92
C SER A 229 -18.90 -20.29 11.61
N LEU A 230 -19.95 -20.04 12.41
CA LEU A 230 -20.87 -18.89 12.25
C LEU A 230 -20.14 -17.55 12.15
N GLY A 231 -19.03 -17.35 12.89
CA GLY A 231 -18.26 -16.10 12.86
C GLY A 231 -17.73 -15.74 11.47
N GLY A 232 -17.41 -16.74 10.64
CA GLY A 232 -17.04 -16.50 9.25
C GLY A 232 -18.19 -15.99 8.39
N LEU A 233 -19.43 -16.43 8.66
CA LEU A 233 -20.62 -15.89 7.98
C LEU A 233 -20.90 -14.45 8.42
N LEU A 234 -20.69 -14.14 9.71
CA LEU A 234 -20.82 -12.77 10.20
C LEU A 234 -19.81 -11.83 9.54
N ILE A 235 -18.56 -12.27 9.37
CA ILE A 235 -17.53 -11.52 8.64
C ILE A 235 -17.96 -11.28 7.19
N LYS A 236 -18.47 -12.31 6.49
CA LYS A 236 -18.97 -12.16 5.12
C LYS A 236 -20.08 -11.11 5.05
N GLU A 237 -21.06 -11.23 5.92
CA GLU A 237 -22.20 -10.32 5.97
C GLU A 237 -21.78 -8.87 6.29
N ALA A 238 -20.84 -8.70 7.24
CA ALA A 238 -20.25 -7.40 7.57
C ALA A 238 -19.55 -6.77 6.35
N LEU A 239 -18.76 -7.55 5.60
CA LEU A 239 -18.05 -7.07 4.41
C LEU A 239 -18.99 -6.76 3.25
N VAL A 240 -20.03 -7.57 3.02
CA VAL A 240 -21.09 -7.28 2.04
C VAL A 240 -21.77 -5.96 2.37
N ARG A 241 -22.15 -5.76 3.64
CA ARG A 241 -22.75 -4.49 4.09
C ARG A 241 -21.80 -3.32 3.91
N ALA A 242 -20.54 -3.47 4.30
CA ALA A 242 -19.54 -2.41 4.23
C ALA A 242 -19.32 -1.93 2.78
N ARG A 243 -19.35 -2.83 1.80
CA ARG A 243 -19.19 -2.47 0.38
C ARG A 243 -20.46 -1.94 -0.28
N ARG A 244 -21.65 -2.33 0.21
CA ARG A 244 -22.93 -1.88 -0.35
C ARG A 244 -23.42 -0.55 0.22
N ARG A 245 -23.07 -0.23 1.46
CA ARG A 245 -23.45 1.03 2.13
C ARG A 245 -22.30 2.02 2.03
N CYS A 246 -22.44 3.02 1.16
CA CYS A 246 -21.41 4.05 0.91
C CYS A 246 -21.38 5.14 2.00
N SER A 247 -21.18 4.78 3.27
CA SER A 247 -20.70 5.73 4.28
C SER A 247 -19.17 5.72 4.31
N ASP A 248 -18.55 6.83 4.71
CA ASP A 248 -17.08 6.95 4.77
C ASP A 248 -16.46 5.84 5.62
N ALA A 249 -17.02 5.55 6.81
CA ALA A 249 -16.53 4.51 7.70
C ALA A 249 -16.59 3.10 7.09
N ASN A 250 -17.68 2.77 6.38
CA ASN A 250 -17.85 1.46 5.76
C ASN A 250 -16.92 1.25 4.56
N SER A 251 -16.71 2.31 3.76
CA SER A 251 -15.71 2.29 2.69
C SER A 251 -14.31 2.11 3.27
N ILE A 252 -13.96 2.84 4.33
CA ILE A 252 -12.68 2.71 5.02
C ILE A 252 -12.45 1.27 5.52
N LEU A 253 -13.42 0.66 6.20
CA LEU A 253 -13.28 -0.70 6.73
C LEU A 253 -13.15 -1.75 5.62
N SER A 254 -14.00 -1.68 4.60
CA SER A 254 -13.93 -2.63 3.48
C SER A 254 -12.62 -2.51 2.71
N ASN A 255 -12.09 -1.29 2.54
CA ASN A 255 -10.78 -1.06 1.92
C ASN A 255 -9.63 -1.51 2.82
N ALA A 256 -9.73 -1.29 4.14
CA ALA A 256 -8.77 -1.76 5.14
C ALA A 256 -8.64 -3.29 5.17
N SER A 257 -9.69 -4.01 4.79
CA SER A 257 -9.74 -5.47 4.83
C SER A 257 -8.88 -6.10 3.74
N CYS A 258 -7.89 -6.89 4.13
CA CYS A 258 -6.88 -7.45 3.22
C CYS A 258 -6.98 -8.97 3.05
N GLY A 259 -7.25 -9.68 4.16
CA GLY A 259 -7.22 -11.14 4.19
C GLY A 259 -8.20 -11.74 5.17
N ILE A 260 -8.57 -13.00 4.94
CA ILE A 260 -9.53 -13.74 5.76
C ILE A 260 -9.06 -15.19 5.94
N LEU A 261 -9.09 -15.68 7.18
CA LEU A 261 -8.92 -17.08 7.50
C LEU A 261 -10.26 -17.64 7.96
N PHE A 262 -10.79 -18.63 7.24
CA PHE A 262 -12.04 -19.31 7.56
C PHE A 262 -11.77 -20.68 8.15
N PHE A 263 -12.28 -20.95 9.35
CA PHE A 263 -12.17 -22.24 10.03
C PHE A 263 -13.55 -22.91 10.08
N GLY A 264 -13.77 -23.93 9.24
CA GLY A 264 -15.02 -24.70 9.22
C GLY A 264 -16.24 -23.82 8.97
N VAL A 265 -16.15 -22.81 8.11
CA VAL A 265 -17.27 -21.89 7.89
C VAL A 265 -18.35 -22.59 7.06
N PRO A 266 -19.59 -22.72 7.54
CA PRO A 266 -20.61 -23.53 6.89
C PRO A 266 -21.22 -22.80 5.69
N ASN A 267 -20.46 -22.49 4.63
CA ASN A 267 -20.96 -21.64 3.53
C ASN A 267 -22.15 -22.22 2.77
N LEU A 268 -22.33 -23.54 2.80
CA LEU A 268 -23.50 -24.23 2.25
C LEU A 268 -24.46 -24.74 3.33
N GLY A 269 -24.21 -24.40 4.59
CA GLY A 269 -24.97 -24.84 5.76
C GLY A 269 -24.21 -25.79 6.67
N LEU A 270 -24.78 -25.97 7.88
CA LEU A 270 -24.30 -26.79 8.98
C LEU A 270 -25.20 -28.04 9.14
N ARG A 271 -24.59 -29.21 9.31
CA ARG A 271 -25.31 -30.48 9.50
C ARG A 271 -25.43 -30.83 10.98
N ASN A 272 -26.55 -30.46 11.59
CA ASN A 272 -26.85 -30.80 12.99
C ASN A 272 -28.34 -30.62 13.28
N ASP A 273 -29.17 -31.57 12.85
CA ASP A 273 -30.64 -31.47 12.96
C ASP A 273 -31.14 -31.33 14.40
N GLN A 274 -30.38 -31.84 15.37
CA GLN A 274 -30.71 -31.77 16.79
C GLN A 274 -30.74 -30.32 17.31
N LEU A 275 -30.06 -29.39 16.62
CA LEU A 275 -30.17 -27.96 16.92
C LEU A 275 -31.58 -27.42 16.64
N ARG A 276 -32.32 -27.93 15.63
CA ARG A 276 -33.72 -27.54 15.38
C ARG A 276 -34.59 -27.89 16.58
N THR A 277 -34.41 -29.10 17.11
CA THR A 277 -35.15 -29.58 18.28
C THR A 277 -34.79 -28.77 19.53
N LEU A 278 -33.51 -28.42 19.71
CA LEU A 278 -33.05 -27.63 20.86
C LEU A 278 -33.71 -26.26 20.94
N VAL A 279 -33.86 -25.55 19.80
CA VAL A 279 -34.38 -24.17 19.76
C VAL A 279 -35.85 -24.06 19.38
N ARG A 280 -36.57 -25.18 19.24
CA ARG A 280 -37.96 -25.19 18.79
C ARG A 280 -38.85 -24.31 19.68
N GLY A 281 -39.54 -23.36 19.07
CA GLY A 281 -40.40 -22.39 19.77
C GLY A 281 -39.66 -21.26 20.48
N GLN A 282 -38.34 -21.17 20.34
CA GLN A 282 -37.53 -20.11 20.92
C GLN A 282 -37.34 -18.94 19.94
N PRO A 283 -37.15 -17.70 20.44
CA PRO A 283 -36.86 -16.51 19.63
C PRO A 283 -35.76 -16.67 18.56
N ASN A 284 -34.73 -17.47 18.84
CA ASN A 284 -33.57 -17.70 17.97
C ASN A 284 -33.75 -18.82 16.94
N GLU A 285 -34.95 -19.41 16.82
CA GLU A 285 -35.23 -20.53 15.89
C GLU A 285 -34.94 -20.17 14.43
N ALA A 286 -35.22 -18.94 14.00
CA ALA A 286 -34.98 -18.48 12.63
C ALA A 286 -33.49 -18.49 12.26
N LEU A 287 -32.60 -18.04 13.16
CA LEU A 287 -31.15 -18.05 12.95
C LEU A 287 -30.64 -19.47 12.71
N ILE A 288 -31.15 -20.43 13.48
CA ILE A 288 -30.76 -21.84 13.35
C ILE A 288 -31.35 -22.46 12.07
N HIS A 289 -32.58 -22.11 11.73
CA HIS A 289 -33.20 -22.52 10.48
C HIS A 289 -32.40 -22.09 9.25
N ASP A 290 -31.91 -20.84 9.23
CA ASP A 290 -31.12 -20.31 8.12
C ASP A 290 -29.73 -20.96 8.00
N LEU A 291 -29.19 -21.45 9.13
CA LEU A 291 -27.87 -22.08 9.21
C LEU A 291 -27.88 -23.58 8.86
N LEU A 292 -28.96 -24.30 9.17
CA LEU A 292 -29.01 -25.76 9.08
C LEU A 292 -29.45 -26.28 7.71
N VAL A 293 -28.82 -27.37 7.27
CA VAL A 293 -29.17 -28.09 6.04
C VAL A 293 -29.07 -29.60 6.21
N ASP A 294 -29.95 -30.33 5.53
CA ASP A 294 -29.94 -31.78 5.52
C ASP A 294 -28.80 -32.33 4.63
N LYS A 295 -28.46 -31.61 3.55
CA LYS A 295 -27.44 -31.98 2.56
C LYS A 295 -26.89 -30.75 1.83
N ASP A 296 -25.59 -30.75 1.52
CA ASP A 296 -24.88 -29.57 0.98
C ASP A 296 -25.32 -29.16 -0.44
N SER A 297 -26.09 -30.01 -1.14
CA SER A 297 -26.64 -29.67 -2.45
C SER A 297 -27.74 -28.60 -2.38
N GLU A 298 -28.30 -28.36 -1.18
CA GLU A 298 -29.46 -27.50 -0.98
C GLU A 298 -29.20 -26.48 0.14
N PRO A 299 -28.28 -25.50 -0.06
CA PRO A 299 -28.11 -24.41 0.89
C PRO A 299 -29.42 -23.64 1.08
N SER A 300 -29.65 -23.12 2.28
CA SER A 300 -30.80 -22.27 2.58
C SER A 300 -30.83 -21.05 1.65
N THR A 301 -32.01 -20.44 1.50
CA THR A 301 -32.18 -19.24 0.67
C THR A 301 -31.31 -18.09 1.15
N PHE A 302 -31.16 -17.94 2.47
CA PHE A 302 -30.23 -16.99 3.09
C PHE A 302 -28.78 -17.26 2.66
N MET A 303 -28.32 -18.50 2.77
CA MET A 303 -26.92 -18.86 2.50
C MET A 303 -26.55 -18.70 1.02
N LYS A 304 -27.47 -19.08 0.11
CA LYS A 304 -27.32 -18.80 -1.33
C LYS A 304 -27.16 -17.30 -1.59
N ARG A 305 -28.07 -16.49 -1.04
CA ARG A 305 -28.03 -15.04 -1.17
C ARG A 305 -26.73 -14.46 -0.63
N LEU A 306 -26.29 -14.84 0.57
CA LEU A 306 -25.05 -14.34 1.15
C LEU A 306 -23.83 -14.73 0.30
N ALA A 307 -23.78 -15.97 -0.19
CA ALA A 307 -22.71 -16.43 -1.07
C ALA A 307 -22.66 -15.63 -2.39
N ASP A 308 -23.81 -15.42 -3.03
CA ASP A 308 -23.92 -14.64 -4.27
C ASP A 308 -23.50 -13.18 -4.07
N GLN A 309 -24.00 -12.54 -3.00
CA GLN A 309 -23.67 -11.16 -2.69
C GLN A 309 -22.21 -10.97 -2.31
N PHE A 310 -21.64 -11.91 -1.54
CA PHE A 310 -20.22 -11.89 -1.22
C PHE A 310 -19.36 -12.10 -2.48
N SER A 311 -19.77 -13.01 -3.37
CA SER A 311 -19.12 -13.20 -4.67
C SER A 311 -19.11 -11.91 -5.48
N GLU A 312 -20.28 -11.32 -5.67
CA GLU A 312 -20.48 -10.12 -6.50
C GLU A 312 -19.67 -8.94 -5.97
N THR A 313 -19.74 -8.69 -4.67
CA THR A 313 -19.18 -7.46 -4.08
C THR A 313 -17.71 -7.59 -3.70
N CYS A 314 -17.21 -8.78 -3.37
CA CYS A 314 -15.89 -8.97 -2.76
C CYS A 314 -14.89 -9.71 -3.67
N LYS A 315 -15.26 -10.04 -4.92
CA LYS A 315 -14.38 -10.70 -5.88
C LYS A 315 -13.07 -9.95 -6.10
N GLY A 316 -11.95 -10.66 -5.94
CA GLY A 316 -10.60 -10.13 -6.18
C GLY A 316 -10.08 -9.16 -5.10
N GLN A 317 -10.88 -8.86 -4.06
CA GLN A 317 -10.52 -7.88 -3.04
C GLN A 317 -9.68 -8.50 -1.92
N TYR A 318 -10.07 -9.69 -1.45
CA TYR A 318 -9.50 -10.33 -0.26
C TYR A 318 -8.79 -11.63 -0.61
N ARG A 319 -7.66 -11.89 0.05
CA ARG A 319 -7.04 -13.22 0.04
C ARG A 319 -7.70 -14.09 1.10
N VAL A 320 -8.22 -15.25 0.72
CA VAL A 320 -8.96 -16.14 1.62
C VAL A 320 -8.23 -17.46 1.76
N VAL A 321 -8.01 -17.89 3.00
CA VAL A 321 -7.48 -19.21 3.35
C VAL A 321 -8.54 -19.95 4.15
N THR A 322 -8.84 -21.19 3.76
CA THR A 322 -9.89 -22.00 4.37
C THR A 322 -9.27 -23.22 5.06
N PHE A 323 -9.66 -23.47 6.29
CA PHE A 323 -9.34 -24.68 7.05
C PHE A 323 -10.61 -25.48 7.29
N PHE A 324 -10.56 -26.79 7.09
CA PHE A 324 -11.74 -27.65 7.22
C PHE A 324 -11.45 -28.97 7.93
N GLU A 325 -12.47 -29.52 8.58
CA GLU A 325 -12.37 -30.70 9.43
C GLU A 325 -12.26 -32.01 8.63
N ARG A 326 -11.57 -32.99 9.23
CA ARG A 326 -11.44 -34.36 8.71
C ARG A 326 -11.84 -35.42 9.75
N VAL A 327 -12.11 -35.03 11.00
CA VAL A 327 -12.58 -35.92 12.06
C VAL A 327 -14.04 -35.62 12.36
N LEU A 328 -14.85 -36.67 12.52
CA LEU A 328 -16.28 -36.53 12.84
C LEU A 328 -16.45 -35.95 14.24
N SER A 329 -17.40 -35.03 14.39
CA SER A 329 -17.77 -34.43 15.67
C SER A 329 -19.00 -35.14 16.26
N PRO A 330 -19.05 -35.40 17.58
CA PRO A 330 -20.27 -35.86 18.23
C PRO A 330 -21.39 -34.81 18.13
N THR A 331 -22.58 -35.23 17.70
CA THR A 331 -23.76 -34.35 17.65
C THR A 331 -24.42 -34.19 19.02
N LEU A 332 -25.36 -33.25 19.13
CA LEU A 332 -26.07 -32.98 20.38
C LEU A 332 -27.14 -34.05 20.62
N GLU A 333 -27.22 -34.53 21.85
CA GLU A 333 -28.25 -35.47 22.30
C GLU A 333 -28.66 -35.15 23.74
N VAL A 334 -29.89 -35.46 24.11
CA VAL A 334 -30.37 -35.35 25.49
C VAL A 334 -29.92 -36.59 26.25
N ASP A 335 -29.08 -36.38 27.25
CA ASP A 335 -28.60 -37.43 28.15
C ASP A 335 -29.71 -37.91 29.11
N GLN A 336 -29.50 -39.02 29.83
CA GLN A 336 -30.49 -39.61 30.75
C GLN A 336 -30.99 -38.64 31.83
N ASP A 337 -30.16 -37.66 32.21
CA ASP A 337 -30.48 -36.59 33.16
C ASP A 337 -31.28 -35.41 32.56
N GLY A 338 -31.72 -35.50 31.29
CA GLY A 338 -32.44 -34.44 30.59
C GLY A 338 -31.56 -33.26 30.13
N LYS A 339 -30.22 -33.40 30.19
CA LYS A 339 -29.27 -32.36 29.80
C LYS A 339 -28.71 -32.61 28.40
N TRP A 340 -28.64 -31.56 27.60
CA TRP A 340 -28.02 -31.61 26.28
C TRP A 340 -26.50 -31.78 26.39
N ARG A 341 -25.96 -32.82 25.74
CA ARG A 341 -24.53 -33.12 25.66
C ARG A 341 -24.13 -33.49 24.25
N ARG A 342 -22.84 -33.35 23.91
CA ARG A 342 -22.27 -33.82 22.64
C ARG A 342 -21.95 -35.33 22.71
N SER A 343 -22.97 -36.14 22.89
CA SER A 343 -22.88 -37.61 23.02
C SER A 343 -23.60 -38.36 21.90
N GLY A 344 -24.26 -37.64 21.00
CA GLY A 344 -25.01 -38.22 19.89
C GLY A 344 -24.12 -38.79 18.79
N PRO A 345 -24.75 -39.33 17.72
CA PRO A 345 -24.05 -39.88 16.57
C PRO A 345 -23.01 -38.91 16.01
N VAL A 346 -21.84 -39.43 15.64
CA VAL A 346 -20.77 -38.61 15.08
C VAL A 346 -21.08 -38.24 13.63
N ALA A 347 -20.87 -36.97 13.27
CA ALA A 347 -21.07 -36.47 11.92
C ALA A 347 -20.02 -35.40 11.57
N LEU A 348 -19.77 -35.21 10.29
CA LEU A 348 -19.04 -34.05 9.81
C LEU A 348 -20.02 -32.87 9.82
N LEU A 349 -19.81 -31.90 10.72
CA LEU A 349 -20.75 -30.79 10.92
C LEU A 349 -20.70 -29.83 9.74
N VAL A 350 -19.50 -29.60 9.20
CA VAL A 350 -19.25 -28.79 8.01
C VAL A 350 -18.38 -29.59 7.06
N THR A 351 -18.95 -29.95 5.92
CA THR A 351 -18.22 -30.71 4.91
C THR A 351 -17.13 -29.86 4.26
N GLU A 352 -16.15 -30.52 3.66
CA GLU A 352 -15.14 -29.86 2.81
C GLU A 352 -15.80 -28.95 1.78
N LYS A 353 -16.85 -29.43 1.08
CA LYS A 353 -17.60 -28.65 0.11
C LYS A 353 -18.23 -27.40 0.72
N SER A 354 -18.83 -27.52 1.91
CA SER A 354 -19.43 -26.37 2.61
C SER A 354 -18.35 -25.38 3.08
N ALA A 355 -17.21 -25.87 3.58
CA ALA A 355 -16.11 -25.05 4.06
C ALA A 355 -15.41 -24.26 2.94
N THR A 356 -15.14 -24.90 1.80
CA THR A 356 -14.34 -24.32 0.70
C THR A 356 -15.16 -23.52 -0.30
N ASN A 357 -16.49 -23.69 -0.35
CA ASN A 357 -17.37 -22.91 -1.23
C ASN A 357 -17.60 -21.49 -0.67
N THR A 358 -16.55 -20.68 -0.67
CA THR A 358 -16.58 -19.32 -0.10
C THR A 358 -17.37 -18.33 -0.95
N GLY A 359 -17.78 -18.69 -2.16
CA GLY A 359 -18.38 -17.79 -3.14
C GLY A 359 -17.35 -17.02 -3.99
N LEU A 360 -16.05 -17.09 -3.69
CA LEU A 360 -15.01 -16.43 -4.49
C LEU A 360 -14.39 -17.41 -5.49
N VAL A 361 -14.42 -17.05 -6.78
CA VAL A 361 -13.88 -17.88 -7.88
C VAL A 361 -12.34 -17.98 -7.88
N ALA A 362 -11.66 -17.13 -7.10
CA ALA A 362 -10.20 -16.96 -7.11
C ALA A 362 -9.49 -17.56 -5.88
N VAL A 363 -10.15 -18.40 -5.07
CA VAL A 363 -9.46 -19.12 -4.00
C VAL A 363 -8.65 -20.24 -4.65
N ALA A 364 -7.32 -20.16 -4.56
CA ALA A 364 -6.45 -21.19 -5.09
C ALA A 364 -6.62 -22.48 -4.28
N ASP A 365 -6.63 -23.65 -4.93
CA ASP A 365 -6.81 -24.93 -4.23
C ASP A 365 -5.79 -25.15 -3.10
N GLU A 366 -4.58 -24.58 -3.24
CA GLU A 366 -3.52 -24.60 -2.23
C GLU A 366 -3.84 -23.85 -0.93
N ASP A 367 -4.90 -23.03 -0.92
CA ASP A 367 -5.39 -22.30 0.25
C ASP A 367 -6.58 -22.99 0.93
N ASN A 368 -7.01 -24.15 0.43
CA ASN A 368 -7.97 -25.03 1.09
C ASN A 368 -7.20 -26.12 1.85
N ILE A 369 -7.13 -25.97 3.18
CA ILE A 369 -6.22 -26.73 4.03
C ILE A 369 -7.02 -27.71 4.90
N PRO A 370 -6.87 -29.03 4.71
CA PRO A 370 -7.48 -30.01 5.59
C PRO A 370 -6.70 -30.06 6.92
N LEU A 371 -7.43 -30.04 8.04
CA LEU A 371 -6.86 -30.31 9.36
C LEU A 371 -7.46 -31.60 9.92
N ASN A 372 -6.63 -32.48 10.47
CA ASN A 372 -7.07 -33.73 11.07
C ASN A 372 -7.66 -33.52 12.48
N ARG A 373 -8.74 -32.73 12.54
CA ARG A 373 -9.45 -32.28 13.74
C ARG A 373 -10.95 -32.36 13.54
N ASP A 374 -11.67 -32.39 14.66
CA ASP A 374 -13.11 -32.15 14.72
C ASP A 374 -13.39 -30.65 14.54
N HIS A 375 -14.64 -30.30 14.29
CA HIS A 375 -15.08 -28.93 14.02
C HIS A 375 -14.63 -27.91 15.06
N SER A 376 -14.65 -28.31 16.34
CA SER A 376 -14.26 -27.44 17.44
C SER A 376 -12.75 -27.39 17.67
N GLY A 377 -12.02 -28.45 17.29
CA GLY A 377 -10.57 -28.55 17.36
C GLY A 377 -9.84 -27.75 16.29
N LEU A 378 -10.51 -27.31 15.22
CA LEU A 378 -9.94 -26.50 14.15
C LEU A 378 -9.21 -25.24 14.64
N VAL A 379 -9.64 -24.68 15.78
CA VAL A 379 -9.15 -23.41 16.35
C VAL A 379 -8.53 -23.55 17.74
N LYS A 380 -8.26 -24.78 18.19
CA LYS A 380 -7.78 -25.09 19.54
C LYS A 380 -6.45 -25.82 19.51
N TYR A 381 -5.37 -25.10 19.78
CA TYR A 381 -4.01 -25.65 19.72
C TYR A 381 -3.39 -25.75 21.11
N SER A 382 -2.82 -26.92 21.43
CA SER A 382 -2.14 -27.18 22.71
C SER A 382 -0.64 -26.88 22.67
N SER A 383 -0.06 -26.62 21.50
CA SER A 383 1.37 -26.37 21.33
C SER A 383 1.63 -25.28 20.29
N ARG A 384 2.59 -24.39 20.61
CA ARG A 384 3.11 -23.35 19.71
C ARG A 384 4.07 -23.91 18.66
N SER A 385 4.82 -24.96 18.98
CA SER A 385 5.91 -25.46 18.13
C SER A 385 5.56 -26.73 17.36
N GLN A 386 4.42 -27.36 17.64
CA GLN A 386 4.04 -28.66 17.10
C GLN A 386 2.57 -28.68 16.63
N GLY A 387 2.29 -29.52 15.63
CA GLY A 387 0.94 -29.74 15.12
C GLY A 387 0.39 -28.62 14.22
N ASP A 388 -0.93 -28.60 14.07
CA ASP A 388 -1.67 -27.81 13.07
C ASP A 388 -1.44 -26.29 13.18
N TYR A 389 -1.11 -25.79 14.38
CA TYR A 389 -0.83 -24.36 14.59
C TYR A 389 0.32 -23.87 13.71
N THR A 390 1.34 -24.70 13.45
CA THR A 390 2.49 -24.30 12.62
C THR A 390 2.08 -23.93 11.19
N VAL A 391 1.09 -24.66 10.64
CA VAL A 391 0.51 -24.40 9.31
C VAL A 391 -0.30 -23.11 9.34
N VAL A 392 -1.16 -22.96 10.35
CA VAL A 392 -2.02 -21.78 10.52
C VAL A 392 -1.19 -20.51 10.69
N ARG A 393 -0.15 -20.57 11.54
CA ARG A 393 0.80 -19.48 11.77
C ARG A 393 1.46 -19.05 10.48
N GLU A 394 1.96 -19.98 9.67
CA GLU A 394 2.66 -19.63 8.42
C GLU A 394 1.72 -18.98 7.41
N ARG A 395 0.47 -19.47 7.28
CA ARG A 395 -0.54 -18.84 6.41
C ARG A 395 -0.90 -17.43 6.88
N LEU A 396 -1.10 -17.26 8.18
CA LEU A 396 -1.39 -15.96 8.77
C LEU A 396 -0.22 -14.97 8.62
N ARG A 397 1.02 -15.43 8.83
CA ARG A 397 2.24 -14.62 8.64
C ARG A 397 2.35 -14.10 7.21
N ARG A 398 2.12 -14.96 6.20
CA ARG A 398 2.10 -14.55 4.79
C ARG A 398 1.04 -13.50 4.51
N LEU A 399 -0.17 -13.66 5.04
CA LEU A 399 -1.22 -12.66 4.90
C LEU A 399 -0.85 -11.32 5.54
N VAL A 400 -0.21 -11.34 6.72
CA VAL A 400 0.31 -10.14 7.38
C VAL A 400 1.40 -9.48 6.53
N ASP A 401 2.37 -10.24 6.03
CA ASP A 401 3.43 -9.73 5.18
C ASP A 401 2.86 -9.12 3.89
N GLU A 402 1.91 -9.79 3.24
CA GLU A 402 1.24 -9.25 2.05
C GLU A 402 0.45 -7.97 2.34
N ALA A 403 -0.26 -7.92 3.47
CA ALA A 403 -0.98 -6.72 3.90
C ALA A 403 0.00 -5.55 4.09
N LYS A 404 1.16 -5.76 4.72
CA LYS A 404 2.19 -4.70 4.90
C LYS A 404 2.69 -4.13 3.56
N HIS A 405 2.88 -4.97 2.54
CA HIS A 405 3.52 -4.55 1.29
C HIS A 405 2.53 -4.06 0.22
N LYS A 406 1.37 -4.70 0.09
CA LYS A 406 0.40 -4.43 -1.00
C LYS A 406 -0.67 -3.41 -0.61
N PHE A 407 -0.92 -3.20 0.68
CA PHE A 407 -1.97 -2.29 1.14
C PHE A 407 -1.76 -0.82 0.73
N PRO A 408 -0.55 -0.24 0.87
CA PRO A 408 -0.33 1.16 0.46
C PRO A 408 -0.62 1.38 -1.02
N THR A 409 -0.23 0.42 -1.88
CA THR A 409 -0.49 0.45 -3.32
C THR A 409 -1.99 0.32 -3.63
N ARG A 410 -2.70 -0.60 -2.96
CA ARG A 410 -4.16 -0.77 -3.12
C ARG A 410 -4.95 0.46 -2.70
N VAL A 411 -4.57 1.11 -1.60
CA VAL A 411 -5.21 2.36 -1.15
C VAL A 411 -4.97 3.47 -2.17
N ALA A 412 -3.75 3.59 -2.70
CA ALA A 412 -3.44 4.55 -3.75
C ALA A 412 -4.21 4.28 -5.05
N GLU A 413 -4.30 3.03 -5.50
CA GLU A 413 -5.06 2.62 -6.70
C GLU A 413 -6.58 2.77 -6.54
N HIS A 414 -7.12 2.46 -5.35
CA HIS A 414 -8.54 2.61 -5.06
C HIS A 414 -8.96 4.09 -4.97
N ASN A 415 -8.13 4.95 -4.35
CA ASN A 415 -8.37 6.41 -4.31
C ASN A 415 -8.37 7.04 -5.72
N LEU A 416 -7.60 6.48 -6.66
CA LEU A 416 -7.60 6.88 -8.07
C LEU A 416 -8.86 6.41 -8.83
N SER A 417 -9.57 5.39 -8.32
CA SER A 417 -10.67 4.71 -9.02
C SER A 417 -12.07 5.12 -8.55
N GLN A 418 -12.20 5.81 -7.42
CA GLN A 418 -13.49 6.33 -6.95
C GLN A 418 -13.79 7.70 -7.57
N PRO A 419 -15.07 8.00 -7.91
CA PRO A 419 -15.46 9.36 -8.25
C PRO A 419 -15.23 10.26 -7.04
N GLN A 420 -14.23 11.13 -7.14
CA GLN A 420 -13.94 12.11 -6.10
C GLN A 420 -15.13 13.09 -5.96
N PRO A 421 -15.38 13.65 -4.77
CA PRO A 421 -16.38 14.70 -4.60
C PRO A 421 -16.20 15.79 -5.66
N GLU A 422 -17.31 16.35 -6.17
CA GLU A 422 -17.27 17.34 -7.25
C GLU A 422 -16.34 18.52 -6.91
N THR A 423 -16.35 18.96 -5.65
CA THR A 423 -15.44 20.00 -5.14
C THR A 423 -13.97 19.61 -5.26
N THR A 424 -13.62 18.36 -4.91
CA THR A 424 -12.24 17.85 -5.05
C THR A 424 -11.83 17.79 -6.51
N GLN A 425 -12.71 17.34 -7.41
CA GLN A 425 -12.44 17.29 -8.84
C GLN A 425 -12.30 18.70 -9.45
N ALA A 426 -13.12 19.66 -9.02
CA ALA A 426 -13.00 21.06 -9.41
C ALA A 426 -11.69 21.67 -8.89
N CYS A 427 -11.30 21.33 -7.67
CA CYS A 427 -10.04 21.76 -7.08
C CYS A 427 -8.83 21.19 -7.85
N LEU A 428 -8.85 19.90 -8.21
CA LEU A 428 -7.85 19.29 -9.09
C LEU A 428 -7.73 20.05 -10.42
N ARG A 429 -8.87 20.32 -11.08
CA ARG A 429 -8.89 21.12 -12.33
C ARG A 429 -8.31 22.52 -12.14
N SER A 430 -8.48 23.12 -10.96
CA SER A 430 -7.90 24.44 -10.65
C SER A 430 -6.39 24.44 -10.51
N LEU A 431 -5.77 23.30 -10.16
CA LEU A 431 -4.32 23.10 -10.07
C LEU A 431 -3.71 22.70 -11.42
N ALA A 432 -4.49 21.99 -12.25
CA ALA A 432 -4.10 21.58 -13.60
C ALA A 432 -3.65 22.78 -14.46
N PHE A 433 -2.76 22.53 -15.42
CA PHE A 433 -2.35 23.50 -16.44
C PHE A 433 -1.91 22.79 -17.72
N HIS A 434 -1.79 23.55 -18.81
CA HIS A 434 -1.49 23.01 -20.14
C HIS A 434 -0.16 22.21 -20.15
N ASP A 435 -0.20 20.99 -20.68
CA ASP A 435 0.93 20.06 -20.76
C ASP A 435 1.65 19.80 -19.41
N MET A 436 0.94 19.81 -18.28
CA MET A 436 1.54 19.61 -16.93
C MET A 436 2.51 18.43 -16.85
N ASP A 437 2.13 17.26 -17.39
CA ASP A 437 2.97 16.04 -17.39
C ASP A 437 3.69 15.81 -18.74
N GLY A 438 3.51 16.72 -19.70
CA GLY A 438 3.92 16.54 -21.09
C GLY A 438 5.42 16.29 -21.26
N ARG A 439 6.25 16.98 -20.46
CA ARG A 439 7.72 16.79 -20.50
C ARG A 439 8.11 15.38 -20.08
N GLN A 440 7.56 14.86 -19.00
CA GLN A 440 7.85 13.51 -18.52
C GLN A 440 7.47 12.44 -19.54
N TYR A 441 6.30 12.57 -20.17
CA TYR A 441 5.82 11.63 -21.19
C TYR A 441 6.73 11.61 -22.43
N LYS A 442 7.16 12.80 -22.90
CA LYS A 442 8.00 12.99 -24.09
C LYS A 442 9.46 12.55 -23.92
N ILE A 443 9.95 12.30 -22.70
CA ILE A 443 11.29 11.74 -22.50
C ILE A 443 11.30 10.29 -22.98
N ASP A 444 12.18 9.96 -23.91
CA ASP A 444 12.35 8.58 -24.36
C ASP A 444 12.68 7.62 -23.21
N ALA A 445 12.21 6.38 -23.34
CA ALA A 445 12.62 5.33 -22.42
C ALA A 445 14.14 5.14 -22.47
N ALA A 446 14.75 4.88 -21.32
CA ALA A 446 16.16 4.50 -21.26
C ALA A 446 16.41 3.31 -22.20
N ALA A 447 17.56 3.34 -22.89
CA ALA A 447 17.98 2.22 -23.72
C ALA A 447 18.04 0.94 -22.87
N LYS A 448 17.82 -0.20 -23.51
CA LYS A 448 17.84 -1.48 -22.81
C LYS A 448 19.18 -1.64 -22.08
N ASP A 449 19.10 -2.07 -20.82
CA ASP A 449 20.25 -2.32 -19.95
C ASP A 449 21.10 -1.08 -19.57
N THR A 450 20.59 0.15 -19.76
CA THR A 450 21.22 1.37 -19.23
C THR A 450 20.58 1.82 -17.90
N CYS A 451 21.22 2.76 -17.19
CA CYS A 451 20.77 3.39 -15.94
C CYS A 451 20.70 2.49 -14.69
N LYS A 452 20.76 1.16 -14.85
CA LYS A 452 20.67 0.18 -13.75
C LYS A 452 21.74 0.35 -12.67
N TRP A 453 22.91 0.87 -13.04
CA TRP A 453 24.03 1.12 -12.12
C TRP A 453 23.64 2.06 -10.96
N LEU A 454 22.65 2.94 -11.17
CA LEU A 454 22.19 3.89 -10.17
C LEU A 454 21.72 3.18 -8.89
N LEU A 455 21.04 2.05 -9.01
CA LEU A 455 20.47 1.30 -7.88
C LEU A 455 21.53 0.70 -6.96
N SER A 456 22.74 0.47 -7.48
CA SER A 456 23.90 -0.01 -6.73
C SER A 456 24.87 1.11 -6.34
N HIS A 457 24.60 2.36 -6.69
CA HIS A 457 25.50 3.47 -6.42
C HIS A 457 25.52 3.81 -4.92
N GLU A 458 26.71 3.90 -4.34
CA GLU A 458 26.89 4.07 -2.89
C GLU A 458 26.15 5.29 -2.34
N THR A 459 26.31 6.44 -3.00
CA THR A 459 25.62 7.69 -2.64
C THR A 459 24.09 7.55 -2.59
N LEU A 460 23.48 6.83 -3.55
CA LEU A 460 22.04 6.57 -3.53
C LEU A 460 21.68 5.69 -2.33
N MET A 461 22.40 4.59 -2.13
CA MET A 461 22.14 3.65 -1.03
C MET A 461 22.27 4.30 0.35
N GLN A 462 23.21 5.23 0.51
CA GLN A 462 23.36 6.02 1.74
C GLN A 462 22.18 6.99 1.90
N TRP A 463 21.81 7.70 0.83
CA TRP A 463 20.69 8.64 0.85
C TRP A 463 19.34 7.96 1.12
N THR A 464 19.06 6.78 0.56
CA THR A 464 17.80 6.08 0.83
C THR A 464 17.64 5.70 2.31
N ARG A 465 18.73 5.57 3.06
CA ARG A 465 18.71 5.28 4.50
C ARG A 465 18.55 6.52 5.37
N GLN A 466 18.71 7.72 4.80
CA GLN A 466 18.55 8.96 5.55
C GLN A 466 17.09 9.14 5.98
N TYR A 467 16.90 9.71 7.16
CA TYR A 467 15.57 10.04 7.66
C TYR A 467 14.94 11.15 6.81
N ARG A 468 15.73 12.18 6.52
CA ARG A 468 15.43 13.25 5.58
C ARG A 468 16.68 13.59 4.77
N GLY A 469 16.53 13.84 3.48
CA GLY A 469 17.70 14.12 2.65
C GLY A 469 17.42 14.69 1.27
N LEU A 470 18.41 15.42 0.76
CA LEU A 470 18.46 15.89 -0.62
C LEU A 470 19.50 15.05 -1.39
N LEU A 471 19.15 14.61 -2.60
CA LEU A 471 20.05 13.92 -3.52
C LEU A 471 20.12 14.68 -4.85
N TRP A 472 21.33 14.90 -5.35
CA TRP A 472 21.60 15.63 -6.57
C TRP A 472 22.19 14.74 -7.65
N ILE A 473 21.62 14.81 -8.85
CA ILE A 473 22.28 14.38 -10.09
C ILE A 473 22.74 15.62 -10.83
N LYS A 474 24.05 15.88 -10.79
CA LYS A 474 24.66 16.95 -11.58
C LYS A 474 25.28 16.38 -12.84
N GLY A 475 25.20 17.12 -13.94
CA GLY A 475 25.90 16.72 -15.16
C GLY A 475 25.79 17.68 -16.31
N LYS A 476 26.67 17.51 -17.30
CA LYS A 476 26.72 18.34 -18.52
C LYS A 476 25.37 18.38 -19.27
N PRO A 477 25.09 19.43 -20.07
CA PRO A 477 23.97 19.41 -21.00
C PRO A 477 24.00 18.17 -21.89
N GLY A 478 22.86 17.49 -22.06
CA GLY A 478 22.77 16.29 -22.88
C GLY A 478 23.45 15.03 -22.31
N SER A 479 23.83 15.00 -21.03
CA SER A 479 24.43 13.80 -20.38
C SER A 479 23.46 12.67 -20.02
N GLY A 480 22.15 12.88 -20.19
CA GLY A 480 21.11 11.86 -19.90
C GLY A 480 20.41 12.01 -18.54
N LYS A 481 20.51 13.17 -17.88
CA LYS A 481 19.91 13.44 -16.55
C LYS A 481 18.41 13.13 -16.49
N SER A 482 17.62 13.69 -17.41
CA SER A 482 16.16 13.50 -17.45
C SER A 482 15.78 12.03 -17.67
N THR A 483 16.54 11.30 -18.51
CA THR A 483 16.36 9.86 -18.72
C THR A 483 16.67 9.07 -17.45
N LEU A 484 17.75 9.41 -16.74
CA LEU A 484 18.12 8.78 -15.48
C LEU A 484 17.08 9.07 -14.38
N LEU A 485 16.57 10.31 -14.28
CA LEU A 485 15.58 10.67 -13.27
C LEU A 485 14.23 10.00 -13.55
N LYS A 486 13.84 9.85 -14.83
CA LYS A 486 12.66 9.06 -15.22
C LYS A 486 12.82 7.57 -14.86
N PHE A 487 14.01 7.01 -15.00
CA PHE A 487 14.32 5.66 -14.51
C PHE A 487 14.24 5.60 -12.97
N ALA A 488 14.83 6.58 -12.28
CA ALA A 488 14.83 6.66 -10.82
C ALA A 488 13.42 6.76 -10.24
N LEU A 489 12.55 7.57 -10.84
CA LEU A 489 11.14 7.71 -10.46
C LEU A 489 10.40 6.37 -10.44
N ARG A 490 10.76 5.44 -11.33
CA ARG A 490 10.15 4.11 -11.40
C ARG A 490 10.74 3.14 -10.37
N GLU A 491 12.06 3.10 -10.24
CA GLU A 491 12.75 2.05 -9.50
C GLU A 491 13.04 2.43 -8.03
N VAL A 492 13.46 3.67 -7.76
CA VAL A 492 13.91 4.13 -6.43
C VAL A 492 12.82 4.01 -5.36
N PRO A 493 11.52 4.28 -5.59
CA PRO A 493 10.50 4.16 -4.54
C PRO A 493 10.44 2.76 -3.92
N THR A 494 10.70 1.71 -4.69
CA THR A 494 10.70 0.32 -4.18
C THR A 494 11.88 0.04 -3.24
N HIS A 495 13.02 0.68 -3.47
CA HIS A 495 14.20 0.63 -2.61
C HIS A 495 14.15 1.64 -1.46
N TYR A 496 13.38 2.71 -1.61
CA TYR A 496 13.20 3.72 -0.58
C TYR A 496 12.36 3.16 0.56
N GLY A 497 11.28 2.43 0.31
CA GLY A 497 10.49 1.77 1.36
C GLY A 497 9.15 1.26 0.86
N ALA A 498 8.60 0.23 1.51
CA ALA A 498 7.28 -0.28 1.17
C ALA A 498 6.22 0.84 1.27
N GLY A 499 5.41 0.99 0.22
CA GLY A 499 4.37 2.01 0.16
C GLY A 499 4.86 3.46 -0.01
N THR A 500 6.10 3.68 -0.47
CA THR A 500 6.62 5.03 -0.73
C THR A 500 5.75 5.76 -1.77
N LEU A 501 5.28 6.95 -1.41
CA LEU A 501 4.59 7.85 -2.33
C LEU A 501 5.62 8.67 -3.12
N ALA A 502 5.61 8.52 -4.44
CA ALA A 502 6.52 9.22 -5.33
C ALA A 502 5.78 10.29 -6.16
N PHE A 503 6.23 11.54 -6.05
CA PHE A 503 5.70 12.67 -6.83
C PHE A 503 6.80 13.24 -7.70
N SER A 504 6.47 13.80 -8.87
CA SER A 504 7.49 14.29 -9.77
C SER A 504 7.10 15.55 -10.52
N PHE A 505 8.07 16.42 -10.78
CA PHE A 505 7.93 17.52 -11.72
C PHE A 505 9.16 17.63 -12.61
N PHE A 506 8.93 17.79 -13.91
CA PHE A 506 10.01 17.92 -14.89
C PHE A 506 9.95 19.31 -15.50
N PHE A 507 10.93 20.15 -15.16
CA PHE A 507 11.03 21.47 -15.76
C PHE A 507 11.25 21.35 -17.27
N HIS A 508 10.65 22.29 -18.00
CA HIS A 508 10.76 22.36 -19.45
C HIS A 508 11.00 23.80 -19.92
N GLY A 509 12.27 24.17 -20.08
CA GLY A 509 12.71 25.50 -20.52
C GLY A 509 12.24 25.88 -21.93
N ARG A 510 11.92 24.89 -22.77
CA ARG A 510 11.27 25.10 -24.09
C ARG A 510 9.75 25.05 -24.01
N GLY A 511 9.16 24.72 -22.86
CA GLY A 511 7.71 24.54 -22.70
C GLY A 511 6.97 25.85 -22.43
N HIS A 512 5.70 25.72 -22.01
CA HIS A 512 4.87 26.84 -21.56
C HIS A 512 5.34 27.40 -20.21
N GLU A 513 4.86 28.59 -19.85
CA GLU A 513 5.28 29.36 -18.67
C GLU A 513 5.26 28.56 -17.36
N LEU A 514 4.16 27.84 -17.05
CA LEU A 514 4.09 27.05 -15.82
C LEU A 514 5.01 25.83 -15.83
N GLN A 515 5.43 25.32 -16.99
CA GLN A 515 6.40 24.22 -17.06
C GLN A 515 7.83 24.65 -16.70
N ARG A 516 8.09 25.96 -16.58
CA ARG A 516 9.41 26.54 -16.28
C ARG A 516 9.44 27.36 -14.98
N THR A 517 8.42 27.26 -14.12
CA THR A 517 8.34 28.07 -12.89
C THR A 517 8.12 27.22 -11.64
N PRO A 518 8.60 27.66 -10.47
CA PRO A 518 8.27 27.02 -9.19
C PRO A 518 6.76 26.94 -8.94
N LEU A 519 5.98 27.93 -9.39
CA LEU A 519 4.52 27.89 -9.29
C LEU A 519 3.93 26.64 -9.96
N GLY A 520 4.38 26.29 -11.17
CA GLY A 520 3.94 25.08 -11.85
C GLY A 520 4.41 23.80 -11.15
N LEU A 521 5.61 23.80 -10.55
CA LEU A 521 6.08 22.69 -9.72
C LEU A 521 5.12 22.42 -8.56
N PHE A 522 4.79 23.43 -7.75
CA PHE A 522 3.91 23.21 -6.59
C PHE A 522 2.49 22.84 -7.01
N ARG A 523 1.97 23.44 -8.09
CA ARG A 523 0.67 23.05 -8.67
C ARG A 523 0.65 21.58 -9.07
N SER A 524 1.70 21.09 -9.75
CA SER A 524 1.79 19.70 -10.18
C SER A 524 1.93 18.73 -9.00
N ILE A 525 2.80 19.02 -8.03
CA ILE A 525 2.98 18.16 -6.85
C ILE A 525 1.69 18.08 -6.04
N LEU A 526 1.03 19.21 -5.76
CA LEU A 526 -0.24 19.22 -5.05
C LEU A 526 -1.37 18.55 -5.84
N HIS A 527 -1.39 18.71 -7.17
CA HIS A 527 -2.32 17.98 -8.03
C HIS A 527 -2.16 16.46 -7.86
N GLN A 528 -0.93 15.94 -7.98
CA GLN A 528 -0.66 14.52 -7.80
C GLN A 528 -0.98 14.04 -6.38
N LEU A 529 -0.69 14.85 -5.36
CA LEU A 529 -0.95 14.54 -3.96
C LEU A 529 -2.45 14.51 -3.67
N LEU A 530 -3.21 15.47 -4.18
CA LEU A 530 -4.67 15.51 -4.09
C LEU A 530 -5.32 14.33 -4.81
N SER A 531 -4.79 13.91 -5.96
CA SER A 531 -5.28 12.73 -6.67
C SER A 531 -5.06 11.42 -5.90
N ARG A 532 -3.98 11.31 -5.11
CA ARG A 532 -3.62 10.04 -4.42
C ARG A 532 -4.06 10.00 -2.96
N VAL A 533 -3.97 11.12 -2.25
CA VAL A 533 -4.26 11.24 -0.81
C VAL A 533 -5.09 12.50 -0.54
N PRO A 534 -6.36 12.57 -1.01
CA PRO A 534 -7.20 13.77 -0.83
C PRO A 534 -7.34 14.20 0.63
N GLY A 535 -7.40 13.23 1.55
CA GLY A 535 -7.55 13.48 2.98
C GLY A 535 -6.40 14.26 3.63
N ALA A 536 -5.24 14.36 2.97
CA ALA A 536 -4.10 15.15 3.44
C ALA A 536 -4.14 16.62 2.98
N LEU A 537 -5.09 17.00 2.12
CA LEU A 537 -5.21 18.34 1.56
C LEU A 537 -6.59 18.96 1.83
N ARG A 538 -7.17 18.69 3.00
CA ARG A 538 -8.45 19.29 3.42
C ARG A 538 -8.39 20.82 3.38
N ASP A 539 -7.35 21.41 3.96
CA ASP A 539 -7.15 22.86 3.98
C ASP A 539 -7.12 23.48 2.58
N LEU A 540 -6.54 22.78 1.60
CA LEU A 540 -6.49 23.24 0.21
C LEU A 540 -7.87 23.17 -0.46
N ILE A 541 -8.65 22.13 -0.17
CA ILE A 541 -10.03 21.98 -0.68
C ILE A 541 -10.93 23.06 -0.07
N ASP A 542 -10.80 23.30 1.23
CA ASP A 542 -11.60 24.28 1.97
C ASP A 542 -11.31 25.70 1.48
N GLU A 543 -10.03 26.06 1.30
CA GLU A 543 -9.62 27.34 0.72
C GLU A 543 -10.13 27.52 -0.72
N PHE A 544 -10.03 26.46 -1.54
CA PHE A 544 -10.55 26.48 -2.90
C PHE A 544 -12.06 26.76 -2.91
N GLU A 545 -12.83 26.06 -2.06
CA GLU A 545 -14.27 26.25 -1.98
C GLU A 545 -14.64 27.64 -1.45
N ALA A 546 -13.92 28.15 -0.45
CA ALA A 546 -14.11 29.49 0.09
C ALA A 546 -13.86 30.57 -0.98
N LYS A 547 -12.77 30.47 -1.73
CA LYS A 547 -12.46 31.40 -2.85
C LYS A 547 -13.46 31.28 -3.99
N ARG A 548 -13.87 30.06 -4.33
CA ARG A 548 -14.87 29.81 -5.36
C ARG A 548 -16.21 30.50 -5.03
N LYS A 549 -16.65 30.43 -3.78
CA LYS A 549 -17.89 31.08 -3.31
C LYS A 549 -17.78 32.60 -3.20
N SER A 550 -16.64 33.12 -2.73
CA SER A 550 -16.47 34.54 -2.43
C SER A 550 -16.01 35.39 -3.62
N VAL A 551 -15.18 34.82 -4.50
CA VAL A 551 -14.52 35.54 -5.61
C VAL A 551 -14.98 35.05 -6.98
N GLY A 552 -15.30 33.77 -7.12
CA GLY A 552 -15.71 33.12 -8.37
C GLY A 552 -14.73 32.04 -8.83
N GLU A 553 -14.82 31.64 -10.11
CA GLU A 553 -14.02 30.53 -10.64
C GLU A 553 -12.53 30.89 -10.83
N PRO A 554 -11.60 29.92 -10.60
CA PRO A 554 -10.17 30.11 -10.77
C PRO A 554 -9.80 30.31 -12.26
N GLY A 555 -8.72 31.04 -12.53
CA GLY A 555 -8.23 31.35 -13.88
C GLY A 555 -8.90 32.57 -14.52
N GLU A 556 -10.12 32.91 -14.12
CA GLU A 556 -10.82 34.13 -14.55
C GLU A 556 -10.75 35.23 -13.48
N LYS A 557 -11.15 34.90 -12.25
CA LYS A 557 -11.30 35.87 -11.16
C LYS A 557 -10.13 35.88 -10.18
N TRP A 558 -9.43 34.75 -10.06
CA TRP A 558 -8.28 34.61 -9.16
C TRP A 558 -7.36 33.49 -9.63
N GLN A 559 -6.12 33.47 -9.12
CA GLN A 559 -5.12 32.44 -9.42
C GLN A 559 -4.44 31.96 -8.12
N TRP A 560 -3.88 30.75 -8.17
CA TRP A 560 -3.07 30.23 -7.08
C TRP A 560 -1.75 30.98 -6.94
N HIS A 561 -1.38 31.31 -5.71
CA HIS A 561 -0.11 31.97 -5.40
C HIS A 561 0.91 30.98 -4.82
N LEU A 562 2.19 31.18 -5.16
CA LEU A 562 3.29 30.29 -4.80
C LEU A 562 3.37 30.03 -3.29
N GLN A 563 3.36 31.08 -2.47
CA GLN A 563 3.46 31.00 -1.00
C GLN A 563 2.31 30.18 -0.39
N GLN A 564 1.10 30.31 -0.96
CA GLN A 564 -0.07 29.56 -0.51
C GLN A 564 0.09 28.06 -0.81
N LEU A 565 0.55 27.71 -2.01
CA LEU A 565 0.79 26.32 -2.40
C LEU A 565 1.95 25.68 -1.61
N GLN A 566 2.98 26.46 -1.30
CA GLN A 566 4.06 26.04 -0.41
C GLN A 566 3.53 25.65 0.97
N ALA A 567 2.69 26.49 1.58
CA ALA A 567 2.07 26.21 2.87
C ALA A 567 1.22 24.93 2.86
N PHE A 568 0.42 24.71 1.81
CA PHE A 568 -0.37 23.47 1.66
C PHE A 568 0.50 22.22 1.50
N LEU A 569 1.62 22.33 0.78
CA LEU A 569 2.56 21.21 0.69
C LEU A 569 3.16 20.89 2.06
N ALA A 570 3.56 21.91 2.83
CA ALA A 570 4.12 21.71 4.16
C ALA A 570 3.14 21.03 5.13
N SER A 571 1.88 21.52 5.19
CA SER A 571 0.86 20.94 6.08
C SER A 571 0.46 19.51 5.67
N SER A 572 0.35 19.25 4.36
CA SER A 572 0.04 17.92 3.85
C SER A 572 1.16 16.91 4.10
N LEU A 573 2.43 17.31 3.95
CA LEU A 573 3.58 16.45 4.27
C LEU A 573 3.62 16.10 5.76
N ALA A 574 3.35 17.06 6.66
CA ALA A 574 3.28 16.80 8.10
C ALA A 574 2.21 15.74 8.46
N THR A 575 1.15 15.63 7.65
CA THR A 575 0.11 14.62 7.81
C THR A 575 0.50 13.29 7.18
N ILE A 576 0.96 13.28 5.93
CA ILE A 576 1.26 12.05 5.16
C ILE A 576 2.44 11.30 5.74
N LEU A 577 3.46 12.00 6.22
CA LEU A 577 4.67 11.38 6.77
C LEU A 577 4.42 10.60 8.08
N LYS A 578 3.23 10.70 8.67
CA LYS A 578 2.80 9.82 9.77
C LYS A 578 2.58 8.38 9.31
N SER A 579 2.24 8.18 8.04
CA SER A 579 1.79 6.89 7.51
C SER A 579 2.63 6.38 6.34
N PHE A 580 3.23 7.27 5.54
CA PHE A 580 3.90 6.89 4.29
C PHE A 580 5.25 7.58 4.12
N PRO A 581 6.30 6.87 3.68
CA PRO A 581 7.50 7.51 3.14
C PRO A 581 7.16 8.29 1.87
N VAL A 582 7.81 9.44 1.67
CA VAL A 582 7.56 10.30 0.50
C VAL A 582 8.88 10.60 -0.21
N VAL A 583 8.86 10.55 -1.54
CA VAL A 583 9.96 11.01 -2.39
C VAL A 583 9.43 11.97 -3.46
N VAL A 584 10.08 13.13 -3.58
CA VAL A 584 9.77 14.12 -4.63
C VAL A 584 10.93 14.19 -5.63
N PHE A 585 10.64 13.99 -6.91
CA PHE A 585 11.61 14.06 -8.01
C PHE A 585 11.46 15.38 -8.77
N ILE A 586 12.54 16.14 -8.92
CA ILE A 586 12.56 17.44 -9.59
C ILE A 586 13.63 17.41 -10.68
N ASP A 587 13.22 17.33 -11.94
CA ASP A 587 14.13 17.27 -13.08
C ASP A 587 14.45 18.65 -13.64
N ALA A 588 15.71 18.83 -14.06
CA ALA A 588 16.20 19.99 -14.79
C ALA A 588 15.95 21.31 -14.05
N LEU A 589 16.30 21.36 -12.76
CA LEU A 589 16.06 22.52 -11.90
C LEU A 589 16.64 23.83 -12.47
N ASP A 590 17.75 23.76 -13.21
CA ASP A 590 18.34 24.91 -13.89
C ASP A 590 17.44 25.57 -14.94
N GLU A 591 16.45 24.84 -15.48
CA GLU A 591 15.54 25.35 -16.51
C GLU A 591 14.46 26.32 -15.98
N CYS A 592 14.35 26.50 -14.65
CA CYS A 592 13.48 27.53 -14.06
C CYS A 592 14.17 28.89 -13.85
N GLY A 593 15.45 28.97 -14.19
CA GLY A 593 16.31 30.14 -13.97
C GLY A 593 17.09 30.05 -12.66
N GLU A 594 18.23 30.75 -12.61
CA GLU A 594 19.17 30.69 -11.49
C GLU A 594 18.55 31.16 -10.18
N GLN A 595 18.00 32.38 -10.14
CA GLN A 595 17.43 32.96 -8.93
C GLN A 595 16.21 32.15 -8.41
N PRO A 596 15.22 31.78 -9.25
CA PRO A 596 14.10 30.93 -8.81
C PRO A 596 14.55 29.56 -8.30
N ALA A 597 15.60 28.97 -8.89
CA ALA A 597 16.15 27.70 -8.43
C ALA A 597 16.75 27.85 -7.02
N VAL A 598 17.60 28.87 -6.80
CA VAL A 598 18.23 29.13 -5.49
C VAL A 598 17.16 29.34 -4.40
N GLU A 599 16.13 30.13 -4.68
CA GLU A 599 15.01 30.37 -3.76
C GLU A 599 14.22 29.08 -3.45
N LEU A 600 13.92 28.27 -4.48
CA LEU A 600 13.23 27.00 -4.30
C LEU A 600 14.03 26.04 -3.42
N ILE A 601 15.35 26.00 -3.58
CA ILE A 601 16.21 25.14 -2.78
C ILE A 601 16.29 25.63 -1.34
N GLY A 602 16.35 26.94 -1.12
CA GLY A 602 16.24 27.53 0.22
C GLY A 602 14.96 27.07 0.92
N TYR A 603 13.82 27.26 0.27
CA TYR A 603 12.53 26.81 0.79
C TYR A 603 12.50 25.30 1.09
N LEU A 604 12.99 24.45 0.19
CA LEU A 604 12.97 23.00 0.41
C LEU A 604 13.90 22.55 1.54
N LYS A 605 14.99 23.28 1.81
CA LYS A 605 15.83 23.05 2.99
C LYS A 605 15.10 23.38 4.28
N ASP A 606 14.46 24.54 4.33
CA ASP A 606 13.69 24.99 5.49
C ASP A 606 12.55 23.99 5.77
N LEU A 607 11.84 23.57 4.71
CA LEU A 607 10.82 22.53 4.79
C LEU A 607 11.35 21.21 5.39
N LEU A 608 12.55 20.75 4.99
CA LEU A 608 13.13 19.53 5.57
C LEU A 608 13.43 19.68 7.06
N GLN A 609 13.78 20.88 7.53
CA GLN A 609 14.10 21.15 8.93
C GLN A 609 12.84 21.32 9.77
N ASP A 610 11.84 22.05 9.26
CA ASP A 610 10.64 22.46 10.00
C ASP A 610 9.59 21.36 10.14
N LEU A 611 9.66 20.31 9.32
CA LEU A 611 8.70 19.20 9.42
C LEU A 611 8.81 18.50 10.80
N PRO A 612 7.69 18.15 11.46
CA PRO A 612 7.71 17.51 12.78
C PRO A 612 8.34 16.11 12.70
N PRO A 613 8.98 15.60 13.76
CA PRO A 613 9.49 14.24 13.76
C PRO A 613 8.33 13.25 13.56
N THR A 614 8.41 12.46 12.49
CA THR A 614 7.45 11.42 12.10
C THR A 614 8.13 10.05 11.98
N ASN A 615 7.37 8.98 11.80
CA ASN A 615 7.94 7.63 11.66
C ASN A 615 8.40 7.31 10.23
N SER A 616 8.08 8.16 9.24
CA SER A 616 8.39 7.91 7.83
C SER A 616 9.46 8.83 7.27
N ARG A 617 10.19 8.33 6.27
CA ARG A 617 11.27 9.07 5.59
C ARG A 617 10.75 10.04 4.55
N PHE A 618 11.45 11.17 4.37
CA PHE A 618 11.14 12.14 3.33
C PHE A 618 12.39 12.51 2.52
N GLY A 619 12.36 12.26 1.21
CA GLY A 619 13.48 12.50 0.32
C GLY A 619 13.13 13.43 -0.83
N ILE A 620 14.07 14.26 -1.25
CA ILE A 620 13.96 15.03 -2.49
C ILE A 620 15.14 14.71 -3.40
N PHE A 621 14.83 14.45 -4.66
CA PHE A 621 15.78 13.98 -5.67
C PHE A 621 15.79 14.97 -6.84
N PHE A 622 16.89 15.68 -7.04
CA PHE A 622 17.06 16.69 -8.08
C PHE A 622 17.91 16.20 -9.24
N SER A 623 17.64 16.76 -10.42
CA SER A 623 18.62 16.81 -11.51
C SER A 623 18.90 18.26 -11.92
N CYS A 624 20.16 18.59 -12.19
CA CYS A 624 20.54 19.91 -12.70
C CYS A 624 21.89 19.89 -13.44
N ARG A 625 22.22 20.99 -14.12
CA ARG A 625 23.56 21.24 -14.67
C ARG A 625 24.58 21.61 -13.58
N HIS A 626 25.87 21.56 -13.93
CA HIS A 626 26.95 22.06 -13.06
C HIS A 626 26.87 23.57 -12.81
N TYR A 627 26.38 24.32 -13.80
CA TYR A 627 26.15 25.77 -13.80
C TYR A 627 24.77 26.06 -14.42
N PRO A 628 24.05 27.13 -14.01
CA PRO A 628 24.51 28.26 -13.18
C PRO A 628 24.46 28.00 -11.65
N ILE A 629 23.94 26.85 -11.20
CA ILE A 629 23.71 26.60 -9.77
C ILE A 629 24.97 26.00 -9.11
N VAL A 630 25.91 26.88 -8.73
CA VAL A 630 27.27 26.49 -8.29
C VAL A 630 27.35 26.13 -6.80
N GLU A 631 26.57 26.78 -5.93
CA GLU A 631 26.79 26.71 -4.47
C GLU A 631 25.63 26.07 -3.70
N LEU A 632 25.55 24.74 -3.76
CA LEU A 632 24.61 23.99 -2.92
C LEU A 632 25.37 22.95 -2.12
N ASN A 633 25.99 23.39 -1.03
CA ASN A 633 26.70 22.54 -0.07
C ASN A 633 25.75 21.69 0.80
N SER A 634 24.64 21.20 0.23
CA SER A 634 23.61 20.51 1.00
C SER A 634 23.08 19.31 0.24
N GLY A 635 23.22 18.13 0.85
CA GLY A 635 22.78 16.87 0.27
C GLY A 635 23.89 16.08 -0.40
N SER A 636 23.53 14.85 -0.78
CA SER A 636 24.45 13.93 -1.43
C SER A 636 24.46 14.19 -2.94
N THR A 637 25.60 14.08 -3.62
CA THR A 637 25.71 14.41 -5.06
C THR A 637 26.31 13.24 -5.84
N ILE A 638 25.75 12.97 -7.03
CA ILE A 638 26.27 12.05 -8.04
C ILE A 638 26.53 12.86 -9.32
N LEU A 639 27.74 12.71 -9.88
CA LEU A 639 28.14 13.38 -11.12
C LEU A 639 27.87 12.44 -12.30
N LEU A 640 26.81 12.68 -13.05
CA LEU A 640 26.36 11.77 -14.10
C LEU A 640 27.38 11.62 -15.24
N ASP A 641 28.03 12.71 -15.63
CA ASP A 641 28.96 12.71 -16.75
C ASP A 641 30.28 11.98 -16.46
N THR A 642 30.52 11.56 -15.21
CA THR A 642 31.61 10.64 -14.85
C THR A 642 31.16 9.18 -14.78
N GLU A 643 29.89 8.92 -14.45
CA GLU A 643 29.35 7.57 -14.26
C GLU A 643 28.72 6.96 -15.54
N ASN A 644 28.27 7.76 -16.50
CA ASN A 644 27.46 7.29 -17.64
C ASN A 644 28.24 6.61 -18.79
N LYS A 645 29.55 6.37 -18.65
CA LYS A 645 30.39 5.83 -19.72
C LYS A 645 29.93 4.45 -20.21
N SER A 646 29.53 3.57 -19.29
CA SER A 646 29.00 2.24 -19.63
C SER A 646 27.70 2.37 -20.42
N ASP A 647 26.79 3.24 -19.98
CA ASP A 647 25.49 3.46 -20.63
C ASP A 647 25.65 4.00 -22.05
N ILE A 648 26.54 4.98 -22.26
CA ILE A 648 26.87 5.51 -23.60
C ILE A 648 27.41 4.38 -24.50
N THR A 649 28.29 3.54 -23.97
CA THR A 649 28.88 2.43 -24.72
C THR A 649 27.83 1.40 -25.13
N THR A 650 26.97 0.98 -24.20
CA THR A 650 25.85 0.07 -24.44
C THR A 650 24.89 0.63 -25.50
N TYR A 651 24.57 1.93 -25.42
CA TYR A 651 23.74 2.61 -26.41
C TYR A 651 24.35 2.57 -27.83
N ILE A 652 25.63 2.94 -27.96
CA ILE A 652 26.35 2.94 -29.24
C ILE A 652 26.37 1.52 -29.83
N GLN A 653 26.74 0.52 -29.02
CA GLN A 653 26.79 -0.88 -29.45
C GLN A 653 25.44 -1.38 -29.94
N THR A 654 24.37 -1.07 -29.19
CA THR A 654 23.00 -1.47 -29.55
C THR A 654 22.56 -0.82 -30.86
N ARG A 655 22.75 0.50 -31.02
CA ARG A 655 22.32 1.23 -32.22
C ARG A 655 23.13 0.86 -33.47
N LEU A 656 24.40 0.48 -33.32
CA LEU A 656 25.28 0.12 -34.42
C LEU A 656 25.34 -1.40 -34.70
N SER A 657 24.60 -2.23 -33.96
CA SER A 657 24.60 -3.70 -34.08
C SER A 657 24.11 -4.23 -35.45
N GLY A 658 23.35 -3.43 -36.21
CA GLY A 658 22.72 -3.81 -37.49
C GLY A 658 23.62 -3.81 -38.74
N GLY A 659 24.91 -4.14 -38.63
CA GLY A 659 25.78 -4.44 -39.78
C GLY A 659 27.27 -4.40 -39.47
N TYR A 660 28.12 -4.75 -40.44
CA TYR A 660 29.59 -4.70 -40.35
C TYR A 660 30.08 -3.25 -40.08
N ILE A 661 30.04 -2.83 -38.82
CA ILE A 661 30.63 -1.59 -38.34
C ILE A 661 31.80 -1.99 -37.45
N ASP A 662 32.95 -1.39 -37.75
CA ASP A 662 34.19 -1.66 -37.04
C ASP A 662 34.04 -1.38 -35.53
N ALA A 663 34.47 -2.32 -34.68
CA ALA A 663 34.54 -2.15 -33.24
C ALA A 663 35.39 -0.93 -32.85
N GLU A 664 36.36 -0.56 -33.69
CA GLU A 664 37.16 0.65 -33.52
C GLU A 664 36.30 1.93 -33.61
N ILE A 665 35.30 1.99 -34.51
CA ILE A 665 34.39 3.14 -34.62
C ILE A 665 33.60 3.30 -33.32
N GLN A 666 33.05 2.20 -32.79
CA GLN A 666 32.31 2.22 -31.53
C GLN A 666 33.19 2.72 -30.37
N SER A 667 34.45 2.27 -30.32
CA SER A 667 35.43 2.70 -29.31
C SER A 667 35.78 4.19 -29.43
N ILE A 668 35.98 4.70 -30.65
CA ILE A 668 36.28 6.11 -30.91
C ILE A 668 35.13 6.99 -30.44
N ILE A 669 33.88 6.67 -30.81
CA ILE A 669 32.70 7.45 -30.41
C ILE A 669 32.55 7.45 -28.89
N SER A 670 32.62 6.28 -28.25
CA SER A 670 32.51 6.16 -26.79
C SER A 670 33.56 7.00 -26.05
N LYS A 671 34.83 6.97 -26.50
CA LYS A 671 35.91 7.80 -25.91
C LYS A 671 35.71 9.29 -26.12
N ARG A 672 35.21 9.70 -27.30
CA ARG A 672 35.04 11.11 -27.66
C ARG A 672 33.80 11.75 -27.06
N ALA A 673 32.77 10.97 -26.71
CA ALA A 673 31.53 11.48 -26.11
C ALA A 673 31.75 12.19 -24.76
N GLN A 674 32.79 11.84 -24.00
CA GLN A 674 33.19 12.52 -22.74
C GLN A 674 32.03 12.83 -21.77
N GLY A 675 31.11 11.88 -21.64
CA GLY A 675 29.94 11.96 -20.77
C GLY A 675 28.73 12.70 -21.36
N VAL A 676 28.78 13.11 -22.63
CA VAL A 676 27.72 13.84 -23.34
C VAL A 676 26.96 12.89 -24.27
N PHE A 677 25.83 12.38 -23.79
CA PHE A 677 24.97 11.43 -24.52
C PHE A 677 24.42 12.01 -25.83
N MET A 678 24.04 13.28 -25.83
CA MET A 678 23.57 13.99 -27.03
C MET A 678 24.62 14.01 -28.13
N TRP A 679 25.90 14.19 -27.77
CA TRP A 679 27.00 14.13 -28.74
C TRP A 679 27.10 12.73 -29.36
N ALA A 680 27.06 11.68 -28.52
CA ALA A 680 27.08 10.30 -28.99
C ALA A 680 25.89 10.00 -29.93
N HIS A 681 24.70 10.50 -29.60
CA HIS A 681 23.51 10.35 -30.44
C HIS A 681 23.68 10.99 -31.82
N LEU A 682 24.08 12.27 -31.88
CA LEU A 682 24.26 13.00 -33.14
C LEU A 682 25.33 12.34 -34.02
N VAL A 683 26.45 11.90 -33.43
CA VAL A 683 27.52 11.23 -34.16
C VAL A 683 27.08 9.84 -34.66
N VAL A 684 26.34 9.07 -33.86
CA VAL A 684 25.79 7.78 -34.29
C VAL A 684 24.85 7.96 -35.48
N GLU A 685 23.94 8.93 -35.45
CA GLU A 685 23.03 9.21 -36.57
C GLU A 685 23.80 9.65 -37.84
N ARG A 686 24.85 10.45 -37.68
CA ARG A 686 25.74 10.83 -38.79
C ARG A 686 26.46 9.63 -39.39
N VAL A 687 26.97 8.71 -38.56
CA VAL A 687 27.59 7.46 -39.00
C VAL A 687 26.60 6.58 -39.76
N LEU A 688 25.37 6.44 -39.25
CA LEU A 688 24.31 5.70 -39.92
C LEU A 688 23.93 6.33 -41.28
N GLN A 689 23.91 7.66 -41.37
CA GLN A 689 23.69 8.38 -42.63
C GLN A 689 24.79 8.09 -43.65
N LEU A 690 26.06 8.24 -43.28
CA LEU A 690 27.20 7.95 -44.18
C LEU A 690 27.20 6.49 -44.64
N LYS A 691 26.82 5.57 -43.75
CA LYS A 691 26.65 4.15 -44.11
C LYS A 691 25.53 3.95 -45.13
N ARG A 692 24.38 4.62 -44.96
CA ARG A 692 23.28 4.58 -45.95
C ARG A 692 23.70 5.15 -47.30
N GLN A 693 24.64 6.10 -47.32
CA GLN A 693 25.23 6.67 -48.53
C GLN A 693 26.33 5.77 -49.16
N GLY A 694 26.66 4.63 -48.55
CA GLY A 694 27.66 3.70 -49.07
C GLY A 694 29.12 4.13 -48.83
N GLU A 695 29.36 5.05 -47.90
CA GLU A 695 30.70 5.58 -47.64
C GLU A 695 31.63 4.56 -46.98
N SER A 696 32.93 4.67 -47.26
CA SER A 696 33.93 3.75 -46.72
C SER A 696 34.14 3.93 -45.21
N GLN A 697 34.54 2.85 -44.51
CA GLN A 697 34.89 2.89 -43.09
C GLN A 697 35.98 3.93 -42.78
N PHE A 698 36.94 4.13 -43.69
CA PHE A 698 37.98 5.15 -43.56
C PHE A 698 37.41 6.58 -43.55
N LYS A 699 36.46 6.87 -44.46
CA LYS A 699 35.80 8.17 -44.51
C LYS A 699 34.91 8.41 -43.30
N ILE A 700 34.20 7.37 -42.82
CA ILE A 700 33.42 7.44 -41.58
C ILE A 700 34.33 7.76 -40.38
N LYS A 701 35.46 7.05 -40.22
CA LYS A 701 36.42 7.33 -39.15
C LYS A 701 36.95 8.77 -39.24
N THR A 702 37.31 9.22 -40.44
CA THR A 702 37.83 10.58 -40.67
C THR A 702 36.80 11.63 -40.26
N GLU A 703 35.52 11.44 -40.59
CA GLU A 703 34.45 12.35 -40.19
C GLU A 703 34.28 12.41 -38.66
N ILE A 704 34.32 11.28 -37.97
CA ILE A 704 34.22 11.24 -36.50
C ILE A 704 35.39 12.01 -35.86
N TRP A 705 36.60 11.89 -36.42
CA TRP A 705 37.77 12.63 -35.93
C TRP A 705 37.68 14.14 -36.16
N ARG A 706 37.09 14.56 -37.29
CA ARG A 706 36.82 15.97 -37.61
C ARG A 706 35.68 16.56 -36.79
N THR A 707 34.75 15.71 -36.31
CA THR A 707 33.62 16.18 -35.51
C THR A 707 34.13 16.82 -34.21
N PRO A 708 33.74 18.08 -33.91
CA PRO A 708 34.15 18.77 -32.69
C PRO A 708 33.74 18.01 -31.42
N LYS A 709 34.45 18.24 -30.31
CA LYS A 709 34.20 17.51 -29.05
C LYS A 709 33.12 18.16 -28.17
N THR A 710 32.86 19.44 -28.35
CA THR A 710 31.84 20.17 -27.59
C THR A 710 30.52 20.21 -28.38
N LEU A 711 29.39 20.37 -27.68
CA LEU A 711 28.10 20.52 -28.35
C LEU A 711 28.03 21.85 -29.13
N ASP A 712 28.53 22.94 -28.55
CA ASP A 712 28.57 24.25 -29.20
C ASP A 712 29.28 24.22 -30.55
N ASP A 713 30.50 23.69 -30.60
CA ASP A 713 31.28 23.65 -31.83
C ASP A 713 30.64 22.71 -32.87
N LEU A 714 29.98 21.65 -32.40
CA LEU A 714 29.21 20.74 -33.25
C LEU A 714 28.00 21.46 -33.85
N TYR A 715 27.23 22.21 -33.05
CA TYR A 715 26.11 23.02 -33.54
C TYR A 715 26.59 24.09 -34.52
N HIS A 716 27.70 24.77 -34.19
CA HIS A 716 28.32 25.76 -35.07
C HIS A 716 28.66 25.17 -36.44
N GLY A 717 29.32 24.00 -36.47
CA GLY A 717 29.65 23.31 -37.72
C GLY A 717 28.43 22.86 -38.53
N LEU A 718 27.35 22.44 -37.86
CA LEU A 718 26.09 22.11 -38.54
C LEU A 718 25.47 23.34 -39.20
N ILE A 719 25.40 24.47 -38.49
CA ILE A 719 24.76 25.69 -38.97
C ILE A 719 25.57 26.35 -40.10
N GLN A 720 26.90 26.25 -40.08
CA GLN A 720 27.74 26.72 -41.18
C GLN A 720 27.47 26.00 -42.52
N SER A 721 26.86 24.81 -42.47
CA SER A 721 26.53 24.03 -43.69
C SER A 721 25.18 24.36 -44.31
N VAL A 722 24.40 25.27 -43.70
CA VAL A 722 23.09 25.69 -44.23
C VAL A 722 23.27 26.50 -45.52
N GLU A 723 22.50 26.18 -46.56
CA GLU A 723 22.54 26.94 -47.83
C GLU A 723 21.81 28.29 -47.74
N ASN A 724 20.65 28.37 -47.08
CA ASN A 724 19.87 29.60 -46.91
C ASN A 724 19.98 30.14 -45.48
N HIS A 725 21.04 30.92 -45.24
CA HIS A 725 21.36 31.47 -43.93
C HIS A 725 20.28 32.44 -43.39
N SER A 726 19.62 33.21 -44.26
CA SER A 726 18.62 34.20 -43.83
C SER A 726 17.35 33.54 -43.28
N ASP A 727 16.81 32.55 -43.99
CA ASP A 727 15.63 31.80 -43.53
C ASP A 727 15.96 30.97 -42.28
N ALA A 728 17.15 30.37 -42.23
CA ALA A 728 17.59 29.62 -41.06
C ALA A 728 17.71 30.52 -39.82
N LEU A 729 18.33 31.69 -39.95
CA LEU A 729 18.40 32.66 -38.85
C LEU A 729 16.99 33.03 -38.35
N ARG A 730 16.07 33.33 -39.25
CA ARG A 730 14.67 33.66 -38.90
C ARG A 730 13.98 32.52 -38.16
N LEU A 731 14.10 31.30 -38.67
CA LEU A 731 13.57 30.10 -38.00
C LEU A 731 14.13 29.98 -36.57
N MET A 732 15.44 30.11 -36.40
CA MET A 732 16.08 30.02 -35.09
C MET A 732 15.61 31.14 -34.15
N GLN A 733 15.43 32.37 -34.65
CA GLN A 733 14.92 33.50 -33.87
C GLN A 733 13.50 33.24 -33.35
N TRP A 734 12.60 32.77 -34.23
CA TRP A 734 11.22 32.45 -33.84
C TRP A 734 11.15 31.34 -32.79
N ILE A 735 12.01 30.32 -32.88
CA ILE A 735 12.07 29.26 -31.86
C ILE A 735 12.72 29.75 -30.56
N CYS A 736 13.76 30.59 -30.62
CA CYS A 736 14.48 31.06 -29.42
C CYS A 736 13.66 32.06 -28.58
N PHE A 737 13.07 33.05 -29.25
CA PHE A 737 12.55 34.26 -28.61
C PHE A 737 11.02 34.29 -28.52
N SER A 738 10.32 33.25 -28.99
CA SER A 738 8.89 33.11 -28.74
C SER A 738 8.62 32.90 -27.24
N ILE A 739 7.51 33.51 -26.78
CA ILE A 739 7.07 33.42 -25.37
C ILE A 739 6.72 31.98 -25.00
N ARG A 740 6.12 31.25 -25.95
CA ARG A 740 5.80 29.82 -25.89
C ARG A 740 6.17 29.16 -27.22
N PRO A 741 6.29 27.83 -27.29
CA PRO A 741 6.38 27.13 -28.57
C PRO A 741 5.29 27.58 -29.53
N LEU A 742 5.69 27.86 -30.77
CA LEU A 742 4.80 28.19 -31.87
C LEU A 742 4.22 26.90 -32.44
N THR A 743 2.94 26.95 -32.83
CA THR A 743 2.36 25.88 -33.65
C THR A 743 2.99 25.88 -35.04
N THR A 744 2.82 24.79 -35.79
CA THR A 744 3.22 24.74 -37.21
C THR A 744 2.62 25.89 -38.00
N ASP A 745 1.34 26.14 -37.79
CA ASP A 745 0.56 27.18 -38.48
C ASP A 745 1.07 28.57 -38.16
N GLU A 746 1.31 28.86 -36.87
CA GLU A 746 1.88 30.12 -36.43
C GLU A 746 3.27 30.35 -37.03
N LEU A 747 4.10 29.30 -37.09
CA LEU A 747 5.45 29.41 -37.64
C LEU A 747 5.43 29.67 -39.16
N GLN A 748 4.52 29.04 -39.91
CA GLN A 748 4.39 29.28 -41.36
C GLN A 748 4.11 30.76 -41.65
N TRP A 749 3.18 31.36 -40.92
CA TRP A 749 2.89 32.79 -41.02
C TRP A 749 4.05 33.65 -40.54
N ALA A 750 4.71 33.26 -39.44
CA ALA A 750 5.86 33.98 -38.90
C ALA A 750 7.07 34.01 -39.85
N MET A 751 7.22 32.97 -40.69
CA MET A 751 8.27 32.91 -41.72
C MET A 751 7.93 33.76 -42.96
N ALA A 752 6.64 33.86 -43.32
CA ALA A 752 6.17 34.59 -44.50
C ALA A 752 5.94 36.10 -44.25
N VAL A 753 5.47 36.48 -43.06
CA VAL A 753 5.17 37.88 -42.71
C VAL A 753 6.44 38.58 -42.23
N GLN A 754 7.00 39.43 -43.09
CA GLN A 754 8.29 40.09 -42.84
C GLN A 754 8.16 41.62 -42.85
N PRO A 755 8.88 42.37 -41.99
CA PRO A 755 8.81 43.83 -41.92
C PRO A 755 9.23 44.57 -43.20
N ASP A 756 10.09 43.95 -44.00
CA ASP A 756 10.72 44.47 -45.21
C ASP A 756 10.02 44.05 -46.51
N ARG A 757 8.97 43.21 -46.42
CA ARG A 757 8.21 42.75 -47.59
C ARG A 757 6.98 43.62 -47.84
N THR A 758 6.62 43.73 -49.11
CA THR A 758 5.51 44.59 -49.59
C THR A 758 4.19 43.85 -49.77
N HIS A 759 4.03 42.65 -49.21
CA HIS A 759 2.78 41.89 -49.31
C HIS A 759 1.63 42.69 -48.72
N LYS A 760 0.56 42.90 -49.49
CA LYS A 760 -0.59 43.73 -49.11
C LYS A 760 -1.76 42.92 -48.56
N SER A 761 -1.70 41.60 -48.64
CA SER A 761 -2.74 40.68 -48.17
C SER A 761 -2.15 39.34 -47.69
N LEU A 762 -2.92 38.59 -46.89
CA LEU A 762 -2.54 37.24 -46.46
C LEU A 762 -2.47 36.25 -47.64
N GLU A 763 -3.28 36.47 -48.67
CA GLU A 763 -3.27 35.67 -49.90
C GLU A 763 -1.97 35.86 -50.69
N GLU A 764 -1.44 37.09 -50.75
CA GLU A 764 -0.12 37.36 -51.34
C GLU A 764 1.01 36.69 -50.54
N CYS A 765 0.91 36.66 -49.21
CA CYS A 765 1.88 35.95 -48.36
C CYS A 765 1.81 34.43 -48.59
N GLN A 766 0.61 33.85 -48.65
CA GLN A 766 0.43 32.40 -48.80
C GLN A 766 0.95 31.88 -50.16
N ASN A 767 0.89 32.72 -51.19
CA ASN A 767 1.41 32.41 -52.53
C ASN A 767 2.91 32.76 -52.71
N SER A 768 3.58 33.25 -51.67
CA SER A 768 5.01 33.60 -51.73
C SER A 768 5.93 32.38 -51.58
N GLU A 769 7.17 32.49 -52.05
CA GLU A 769 8.21 31.46 -51.87
C GLU A 769 8.62 31.27 -50.39
N ASP A 770 8.33 32.26 -49.54
CA ASP A 770 8.66 32.26 -48.11
C ASP A 770 7.62 31.50 -47.26
N PHE A 771 6.41 31.28 -47.80
CA PHE A 771 5.37 30.51 -47.12
C PHE A 771 5.62 29.01 -47.24
N ILE A 772 5.73 28.35 -46.10
CA ILE A 772 6.02 26.91 -46.03
C ILE A 772 4.69 26.17 -46.14
N ALA A 773 4.35 25.55 -47.27
CA ALA A 773 3.12 24.76 -47.40
C ALA A 773 3.09 23.53 -46.46
N ASP A 774 1.90 23.18 -45.93
CA ASP A 774 1.67 22.12 -44.92
C ASP A 774 2.37 20.80 -45.23
N GLU A 775 2.31 20.34 -46.48
CA GLU A 775 2.87 19.05 -46.91
C GLU A 775 4.40 18.96 -46.76
N ASN A 776 5.09 20.10 -46.63
CA ASN A 776 6.56 20.17 -46.59
C ASN A 776 7.12 20.81 -45.31
N VAL A 777 6.29 21.17 -44.32
CA VAL A 777 6.72 21.91 -43.12
C VAL A 777 7.83 21.19 -42.36
N ASP A 778 7.65 19.90 -42.07
CA ASP A 778 8.65 19.09 -41.36
C ASP A 778 9.99 19.05 -42.11
N ARG A 779 9.94 18.83 -43.44
CA ARG A 779 11.14 18.77 -44.27
C ARG A 779 11.85 20.12 -44.35
N ARG A 780 11.10 21.22 -44.47
CA ARG A 780 11.66 22.58 -44.53
C ARG A 780 12.30 22.97 -43.20
N ILE A 781 11.63 22.72 -42.08
CA ILE A 781 12.17 22.96 -40.73
C ILE A 781 13.46 22.16 -40.52
N LYS A 782 13.47 20.86 -40.84
CA LYS A 782 14.67 20.02 -40.73
C LYS A 782 15.81 20.51 -41.62
N THR A 783 15.51 20.99 -42.82
CA THR A 783 16.52 21.51 -43.76
C THR A 783 17.12 22.81 -43.25
N LEU A 784 16.29 23.80 -42.89
CA LEU A 784 16.75 25.11 -42.41
C LEU A 784 17.45 25.02 -41.04
N SER A 785 17.10 24.03 -40.23
CA SER A 785 17.71 23.83 -38.91
C SER A 785 18.87 22.83 -38.88
N CYS A 786 19.22 22.20 -40.02
CA CYS A 786 20.13 21.05 -40.06
C CYS A 786 19.75 19.93 -39.07
N GLY A 787 18.45 19.71 -38.88
CA GLY A 787 17.90 18.73 -37.94
C GLY A 787 17.99 19.14 -36.47
N LEU A 788 18.34 20.39 -36.16
CA LEU A 788 18.35 20.90 -34.78
C LEU A 788 16.97 21.30 -34.26
N ALA A 789 15.98 21.42 -35.14
CA ALA A 789 14.57 21.64 -34.79
C ALA A 789 13.70 20.47 -35.23
N GLU A 790 12.62 20.26 -34.48
CA GLU A 790 11.65 19.18 -34.65
C GLU A 790 10.22 19.68 -34.42
N ILE A 791 9.26 18.97 -35.02
CA ILE A 791 7.84 19.13 -34.73
C ILE A 791 7.45 18.06 -33.70
N VAL A 792 6.84 18.49 -32.59
CA VAL A 792 6.36 17.58 -31.56
C VAL A 792 4.86 17.67 -31.35
N PRO A 793 4.17 16.55 -31.07
CA PRO A 793 2.77 16.59 -30.67
C PRO A 793 2.58 17.43 -29.41
N SER A 794 1.50 18.20 -29.37
CA SER A 794 1.02 18.94 -28.19
C SER A 794 -0.51 18.83 -28.12
N THR A 795 -1.11 19.16 -26.97
CA THR A 795 -2.51 18.88 -26.66
C THR A 795 -3.50 19.47 -27.67
N ASN A 796 -3.18 20.64 -28.26
CA ASN A 796 -4.06 21.33 -29.22
C ASN A 796 -3.60 21.23 -30.68
N ALA A 797 -2.30 21.44 -30.93
CA ALA A 797 -1.72 21.45 -32.27
C ALA A 797 -0.23 21.08 -32.20
N PRO A 798 0.38 20.53 -33.26
CA PRO A 798 1.82 20.28 -33.29
C PRO A 798 2.62 21.57 -33.11
N VAL A 799 3.65 21.54 -32.27
CA VAL A 799 4.50 22.70 -31.99
C VAL A 799 5.93 22.47 -32.44
N VAL A 800 6.61 23.55 -32.80
CA VAL A 800 8.01 23.52 -33.25
C VAL A 800 8.93 23.88 -32.09
N GLN A 801 9.95 23.05 -31.87
CA GLN A 801 10.96 23.27 -30.84
C GLN A 801 12.34 22.79 -31.31
N PHE A 802 13.39 23.15 -30.58
CA PHE A 802 14.69 22.52 -30.74
C PHE A 802 14.69 21.07 -30.24
N ILE A 803 15.54 20.21 -30.82
CA ILE A 803 15.71 18.81 -30.37
C ILE A 803 16.20 18.71 -28.92
N HIS A 804 16.99 19.68 -28.45
CA HIS A 804 17.49 19.72 -27.08
C HIS A 804 17.62 21.17 -26.56
N GLN A 805 17.47 21.37 -25.24
CA GLN A 805 17.60 22.70 -24.61
C GLN A 805 18.98 23.34 -24.88
N SER A 806 20.06 22.55 -24.93
CA SER A 806 21.42 23.03 -25.25
C SER A 806 21.54 23.71 -26.61
N VAL A 807 20.64 23.42 -27.56
CA VAL A 807 20.63 24.13 -28.85
C VAL A 807 20.13 25.56 -28.66
N LYS A 808 19.07 25.75 -27.85
CA LYS A 808 18.57 27.08 -27.50
C LYS A 808 19.64 27.88 -26.76
N ASP A 809 20.30 27.25 -25.79
CA ASP A 809 21.33 27.89 -24.98
C ASP A 809 22.48 28.38 -25.87
N TYR A 810 22.95 27.56 -26.82
CA TYR A 810 23.97 27.94 -27.81
C TYR A 810 23.60 29.21 -28.59
N PHE A 811 22.34 29.35 -29.02
CA PHE A 811 21.87 30.53 -29.76
C PHE A 811 21.68 31.78 -28.90
N VAL A 812 21.31 31.60 -27.64
CA VAL A 812 21.05 32.72 -26.71
C VAL A 812 22.35 33.24 -26.10
N GLU A 813 23.27 32.36 -25.73
CA GLU A 813 24.53 32.73 -25.05
C GLU A 813 25.55 33.39 -25.98
N ARG A 814 25.54 33.08 -27.28
CA ARG A 814 26.53 33.60 -28.26
C ARG A 814 26.08 34.82 -29.07
N ASP A 815 24.95 35.42 -28.73
CA ASP A 815 24.16 36.34 -29.57
C ASP A 815 23.95 35.77 -30.99
N ILE A 816 22.71 35.41 -31.30
CA ILE A 816 22.35 34.75 -32.56
C ILE A 816 22.83 35.51 -33.81
N ARG A 817 23.02 36.84 -33.71
CA ARG A 817 23.49 37.71 -34.80
C ARG A 817 25.01 37.71 -34.96
N ASP A 818 25.75 37.32 -33.93
CA ASP A 818 27.21 37.28 -33.92
C ASP A 818 27.78 35.92 -34.28
N ILE A 819 26.91 34.91 -34.43
CA ILE A 819 27.29 33.61 -34.98
C ILE A 819 27.70 33.84 -36.44
N GLY A 820 28.99 33.67 -36.75
CA GLY A 820 29.57 33.99 -38.06
C GLY A 820 28.98 33.26 -39.29
N ALA A 821 28.07 32.30 -39.09
CA ALA A 821 27.25 31.72 -40.15
C ALA A 821 26.02 32.58 -40.53
N PHE A 822 25.69 33.59 -39.73
CA PHE A 822 24.56 34.51 -39.92
C PHE A 822 24.97 35.99 -40.01
N ARG A 823 26.28 36.26 -39.87
CA ARG A 823 26.89 37.51 -40.33
C ARG A 823 27.13 37.41 -41.83
#